data_AF-A0A554H5B7-F1
#
_entry.id   AF-A0A554H5B7-F1
#
_cell.length_a   1.000
_cell.length_b   1.000
_cell.length_c   1.000
_cell.angle_alpha   90.00
_cell.angle_beta   90.00
_cell.angle_gamma   90.00
#
_symmetry.space_group_name_H-M   'P 1'
#
loop_
_entity.id
_entity.type
_entity.pdbx_description
1 polymer ?
#
loop_
_entity_poly.entity_id
_entity_poly.type
_entity_poly.pdbx_seq_one_letter_code
_entity_poly.pdbx_strand_id
1 'polypeptide(L)'
;MRVFYWTLRALLSHWRRHPVQFFSVLTGLWLATALLTGVQALNSQARESYQRASQLIGGEPQTRIAASSGGLFPQALFIGLRREGWPVSPMLQGRIVLQGREDRRLQLMGIEPVTLPTGSTLAGQTLNAEQVVDFLTPPGMTWIAPQTLQALGLEEGQQPLTETGVPLPPLHAKLDMAPGVLLTDIGFAQPLLGQPGQLSGMLLAKDFARQNPALPAALNDLLVIKKSGEENNLERLTESFHLNLNALGVLSFIVGLFIVHAAIGLALEQRRGLLRNLRACGVSARLLIAALGVELGALALLGGIFGVVSGYLLASLLLPDVAASLRGLYGAEVAGQLNLSLWWWLSGIGLSLLGALLAGANSLLRAARLPLLALADAQAWQQAHARWLQRQAWVAVLGALVGVSALLFGTSLMLGFVMMSALLLSAALALPVLLDTMLGGLLTRSRSVLGQWFLADCRQQLPALSLALMALLLAMAANIGAGSMTSGFRQTFNSWLEQRLTAELYVSPQNPEQAEPLNTWLSQQQDIGAVLPNWQVPVQVQGWPADLFGVIDHDTYRQHWALLESVAGDPWNLLRDEDTVMLSEQLARRLQLGLEDTLSIPVPTGKWTPRIVGIYADYGNPKGHLLVNSRHLLAHWPQSMPVRFNLRVDQATIPSLVTRLQARFKLDDNHIIDQSQLEGWSSQVFERTFAATAALNSLTLGVAGVALFISLLTQSQSRLGQLAPLWALGVTRRQLMLLNLGQTWLLAVLTLVLALPLGLLLAWCLDAVINVRAFGWRLPLQVFPLQLMHLMALAMLATLLASAWPLLKLYRSRPADLIRTFANEQ
;
A
#
# COMPACT_ATOMS: atom_id res chain seq x y z
N MET A 1 -35.66 1.20 -37.64
CA MET A 1 -34.55 0.31 -38.05
C MET A 1 -33.66 0.94 -39.15
N ARG A 2 -34.16 1.23 -40.37
CA ARG A 2 -33.31 1.76 -41.48
C ARG A 2 -32.57 3.06 -41.17
N VAL A 3 -33.23 4.05 -40.55
CA VAL A 3 -32.60 5.33 -40.19
C VAL A 3 -31.49 5.15 -39.15
N PHE A 4 -31.66 4.24 -38.19
CA PHE A 4 -30.64 3.92 -37.19
C PHE A 4 -29.39 3.32 -37.84
N TYR A 5 -29.57 2.35 -38.73
CA TYR A 5 -28.48 1.72 -39.48
C TYR A 5 -27.67 2.74 -40.29
N TRP A 6 -28.33 3.62 -41.03
CA TRP A 6 -27.63 4.65 -41.83
C TRP A 6 -26.95 5.70 -40.95
N THR A 7 -27.57 6.07 -39.82
CA THR A 7 -26.95 6.97 -38.83
C THR A 7 -25.68 6.36 -38.26
N LEU A 8 -25.73 5.08 -37.84
CA LEU A 8 -24.57 4.36 -37.32
C LEU A 8 -23.48 4.19 -38.38
N ARG A 9 -23.85 3.88 -39.63
CA ARG A 9 -22.89 3.77 -40.75
C ARG A 9 -22.23 5.11 -41.07
N ALA A 10 -22.96 6.22 -41.00
CA ALA A 10 -22.42 7.56 -41.17
C ALA A 10 -21.44 7.91 -40.04
N LEU A 11 -21.79 7.61 -38.78
CA LEU A 11 -20.89 7.74 -37.63
C LEU A 11 -19.61 6.91 -37.86
N LEU A 12 -19.73 5.60 -38.13
CA LEU A 12 -18.58 4.72 -38.35
C LEU A 12 -17.69 5.13 -39.53
N SER A 13 -18.25 5.79 -40.56
CA SER A 13 -17.47 6.31 -41.68
C SER A 13 -16.43 7.37 -41.28
N HIS A 14 -16.68 8.08 -40.17
CA HIS A 14 -15.74 9.05 -39.61
C HIS A 14 -14.41 8.38 -39.22
N TRP A 15 -14.47 7.26 -38.52
CA TRP A 15 -13.27 6.54 -38.05
C TRP A 15 -12.42 5.99 -39.21
N ARG A 16 -13.07 5.61 -40.32
CA ARG A 16 -12.36 5.19 -41.54
C ARG A 16 -11.58 6.33 -42.18
N ARG A 17 -12.10 7.57 -42.13
CA ARG A 17 -11.44 8.76 -42.69
C ARG A 17 -10.41 9.36 -41.73
N HIS A 18 -10.57 9.14 -40.43
CA HIS A 18 -9.70 9.68 -39.39
C HIS A 18 -9.15 8.55 -38.47
N PRO A 19 -8.28 7.67 -38.99
CA PRO A 19 -7.80 6.50 -38.24
C PRO A 19 -7.01 6.88 -36.98
N VAL A 20 -6.23 7.98 -37.02
CA VAL A 20 -5.48 8.47 -35.86
C VAL A 20 -6.41 8.81 -34.70
N GLN A 21 -7.59 9.37 -34.97
CA GLN A 21 -8.57 9.72 -33.93
C GLN A 21 -9.20 8.47 -33.33
N PHE A 22 -9.48 7.45 -34.15
CA PHE A 22 -9.99 6.17 -33.67
C PHE A 22 -9.02 5.53 -32.68
N PHE A 23 -7.75 5.40 -33.06
CA PHE A 23 -6.72 4.85 -32.19
C PHE A 23 -6.51 5.72 -30.95
N SER A 24 -6.60 7.05 -31.07
CA SER A 24 -6.51 7.95 -29.92
C SER A 24 -7.57 7.66 -28.84
N VAL A 25 -8.84 7.53 -29.24
CA VAL A 25 -9.93 7.25 -28.30
C VAL A 25 -9.82 5.84 -27.74
N LEU A 26 -9.50 4.86 -28.59
CA LEU A 26 -9.32 3.48 -28.20
C LEU A 26 -8.16 3.34 -27.20
N THR A 27 -7.02 3.97 -27.46
CA THR A 27 -5.84 3.98 -26.58
C THR A 27 -6.14 4.68 -25.26
N GLY A 28 -6.89 5.79 -25.25
CA GLY A 28 -7.30 6.45 -24.01
C GLY A 28 -8.18 5.57 -23.12
N LEU A 29 -9.20 4.92 -23.71
CA LEU A 29 -10.05 3.94 -23.00
C LEU A 29 -9.25 2.71 -22.54
N TRP A 30 -8.40 2.19 -23.43
CA TRP A 30 -7.53 1.06 -23.16
C TRP A 30 -6.60 1.32 -21.98
N LEU A 31 -5.82 2.41 -22.01
CA LEU A 31 -4.86 2.74 -20.96
C LEU A 31 -5.52 3.03 -19.62
N ALA A 32 -6.67 3.72 -19.62
CA ALA A 32 -7.43 3.97 -18.41
C ALA A 32 -7.93 2.67 -17.77
N THR A 33 -8.46 1.76 -18.57
CA THR A 33 -8.92 0.46 -18.06
C THR A 33 -7.73 -0.41 -17.64
N ALA A 34 -6.61 -0.40 -18.36
CA ALA A 34 -5.40 -1.14 -18.01
C ALA A 34 -4.80 -0.70 -16.67
N LEU A 35 -4.74 0.60 -16.44
CA LEU A 35 -4.26 1.18 -15.17
C LEU A 35 -5.15 0.72 -14.02
N LEU A 36 -6.47 0.83 -14.19
CA LEU A 36 -7.45 0.49 -13.18
C LEU A 36 -7.44 -1.00 -12.84
N THR A 37 -7.50 -1.86 -13.85
CA THR A 37 -7.54 -3.31 -13.67
C THR A 37 -6.20 -3.81 -13.14
N GLY A 38 -5.07 -3.32 -13.66
CA GLY A 38 -3.73 -3.68 -13.16
C GLY A 38 -3.57 -3.43 -11.66
N VAL A 39 -3.97 -2.24 -11.19
CA VAL A 39 -3.94 -1.91 -9.75
C VAL A 39 -4.92 -2.79 -8.96
N GLN A 40 -6.13 -3.03 -9.47
CA GLN A 40 -7.10 -3.91 -8.81
C GLN A 40 -6.61 -5.36 -8.71
N ALA A 41 -5.97 -5.90 -9.75
CA ALA A 41 -5.40 -7.25 -9.76
C ALA A 41 -4.28 -7.40 -8.74
N LEU A 42 -3.36 -6.43 -8.69
CA LEU A 42 -2.28 -6.40 -7.70
C LEU A 42 -2.86 -6.34 -6.28
N ASN A 43 -3.87 -5.50 -6.06
CA ASN A 43 -4.53 -5.37 -4.76
C ASN A 43 -5.28 -6.64 -4.35
N SER A 44 -6.03 -7.27 -5.26
CA SER A 44 -6.77 -8.49 -4.97
C SER A 44 -5.84 -9.66 -4.71
N GLN A 45 -4.78 -9.80 -5.51
CA GLN A 45 -3.79 -10.86 -5.32
C GLN A 45 -3.06 -10.66 -3.99
N ALA A 46 -2.63 -9.44 -3.67
CA ALA A 46 -2.02 -9.15 -2.37
C ALA A 46 -2.96 -9.63 -1.26
N ARG A 47 -4.22 -9.20 -1.29
CA ARG A 47 -5.23 -9.59 -0.29
C ARG A 47 -5.39 -11.10 -0.13
N GLU A 48 -5.50 -11.83 -1.23
CA GLU A 48 -5.64 -13.28 -1.19
C GLU A 48 -4.38 -13.98 -0.68
N SER A 49 -3.20 -13.50 -1.10
CA SER A 49 -1.90 -14.01 -0.65
C SER A 49 -1.71 -13.82 0.85
N TYR A 50 -2.12 -12.66 1.36
CA TYR A 50 -2.11 -12.33 2.79
C TYR A 50 -3.10 -13.19 3.58
N GLN A 51 -4.33 -13.36 3.09
CA GLN A 51 -5.31 -14.22 3.75
C GLN A 51 -4.82 -15.66 3.88
N ARG A 52 -4.21 -16.20 2.81
CA ARG A 52 -3.57 -17.52 2.87
C ARG A 52 -2.40 -17.52 3.87
N ALA A 53 -1.49 -16.56 3.82
CA ALA A 53 -0.38 -16.48 4.77
C ALA A 53 -0.87 -16.39 6.23
N SER A 54 -1.89 -15.60 6.52
CA SER A 54 -2.51 -15.48 7.84
C SER A 54 -3.12 -16.80 8.32
N GLN A 55 -3.77 -17.55 7.43
CA GLN A 55 -4.35 -18.85 7.74
C GLN A 55 -3.26 -19.90 7.99
N LEU A 56 -2.17 -19.85 7.22
CA LEU A 56 -1.03 -20.78 7.32
C LEU A 56 -0.17 -20.52 8.56
N ILE A 57 -0.15 -19.31 9.13
CA ILE A 57 0.69 -18.98 10.30
C ILE A 57 -0.10 -19.06 11.62
N GLY A 58 -1.42 -18.80 11.61
CA GLY A 58 -2.18 -18.54 12.84
C GLY A 58 -3.41 -19.39 13.12
N GLY A 59 -3.93 -20.18 12.18
CA GLY A 59 -5.27 -20.78 12.32
C GLY A 59 -6.37 -19.72 12.58
N GLU A 60 -7.62 -20.14 12.82
CA GLU A 60 -8.63 -19.18 13.28
C GLU A 60 -8.31 -18.69 14.72
N PRO A 61 -8.31 -17.37 14.98
CA PRO A 61 -8.07 -16.83 16.32
C PRO A 61 -9.15 -17.32 17.30
N GLN A 62 -8.73 -18.08 18.32
CA GLN A 62 -9.59 -18.52 19.42
C GLN A 62 -9.11 -17.95 20.75
N THR A 63 -10.07 -17.47 21.55
CA THR A 63 -9.79 -16.99 22.91
C THR A 63 -9.29 -18.19 23.72
N ARG A 64 -8.19 -18.01 24.45
CA ARG A 64 -7.60 -19.09 25.25
C ARG A 64 -7.32 -18.64 26.67
N ILE A 65 -7.37 -19.56 27.61
CA ILE A 65 -6.80 -19.38 28.95
C ILE A 65 -5.35 -19.89 28.89
N ALA A 66 -4.43 -19.07 29.37
CA ALA A 66 -3.02 -19.43 29.53
C ALA A 66 -2.56 -19.14 30.96
N ALA A 67 -1.42 -19.68 31.38
CA ALA A 67 -0.82 -19.31 32.65
C ALA A 67 -0.43 -17.83 32.66
N SER A 68 -0.63 -17.14 33.78
CA SER A 68 -0.22 -15.74 33.98
C SER A 68 1.28 -15.54 33.75
N SER A 69 2.09 -16.56 34.05
CA SER A 69 3.55 -16.60 33.86
C SER A 69 3.98 -16.90 32.42
N GLY A 70 3.06 -17.27 31.53
CA GLY A 70 3.36 -17.67 30.14
C GLY A 70 3.93 -19.09 29.98
N GLY A 71 4.00 -19.89 31.05
CA GLY A 71 4.45 -21.28 31.03
C GLY A 71 3.32 -22.32 30.89
N LEU A 72 3.69 -23.59 31.08
CA LEU A 72 2.74 -24.71 31.17
C LEU A 72 2.02 -24.72 32.52
N PHE A 73 0.85 -25.35 32.58
CA PHE A 73 0.10 -25.53 33.83
C PHE A 73 -0.53 -26.92 33.93
N PRO A 74 -0.84 -27.39 35.15
CA PRO A 74 -1.38 -28.73 35.36
C PRO A 74 -2.76 -28.94 34.73
N GLN A 75 -2.98 -30.10 34.10
CA GLN A 75 -4.26 -30.51 33.52
C GLN A 75 -5.40 -30.57 34.55
N ALA A 76 -5.09 -30.68 35.84
CA ALA A 76 -6.09 -30.61 36.92
C ALA A 76 -6.92 -29.30 36.88
N LEU A 77 -6.32 -28.20 36.43
CA LEU A 77 -7.01 -26.90 36.30
C LEU A 77 -8.10 -26.94 35.21
N PHE A 78 -7.84 -27.64 34.11
CA PHE A 78 -8.84 -27.89 33.06
C PHE A 78 -10.04 -28.68 33.62
N ILE A 79 -9.77 -29.74 34.39
CA ILE A 79 -10.81 -30.56 35.01
C ILE A 79 -11.66 -29.72 35.97
N GLY A 80 -11.01 -28.88 36.79
CA GLY A 80 -11.68 -27.95 37.71
C GLY A 80 -12.65 -27.02 36.99
N LEU A 81 -12.17 -26.30 35.97
CA LEU A 81 -12.99 -25.37 35.19
C LEU A 81 -14.17 -26.08 34.49
N ARG A 82 -13.96 -27.30 33.96
CA ARG A 82 -15.05 -28.06 33.34
C ARG A 82 -16.13 -28.48 34.34
N ARG A 83 -15.75 -28.84 35.57
CA ARG A 83 -16.71 -29.19 36.63
C ARG A 83 -17.52 -27.98 37.09
N GLU A 84 -16.96 -26.78 36.98
CA GLU A 84 -17.68 -25.51 37.21
C GLU A 84 -18.53 -25.06 36.01
N GLY A 85 -18.61 -25.86 34.94
CA GLY A 85 -19.45 -25.59 33.78
C GLY A 85 -18.80 -24.72 32.70
N TRP A 86 -17.49 -24.45 32.77
CA TRP A 86 -16.82 -23.68 31.73
C TRP A 86 -16.70 -24.48 30.42
N PRO A 87 -17.05 -23.89 29.25
CA PRO A 87 -16.90 -24.52 27.95
C PRO A 87 -15.45 -24.37 27.44
N VAL A 88 -14.53 -25.07 28.10
CA VAL A 88 -13.09 -25.07 27.80
C VAL A 88 -12.63 -26.38 27.19
N SER A 89 -11.65 -26.33 26.27
CA SER A 89 -10.99 -27.52 25.71
C SER A 89 -9.48 -27.44 25.94
N PRO A 90 -8.80 -28.49 26.42
CA PRO A 90 -7.37 -28.46 26.69
C PRO A 90 -6.58 -28.44 25.38
N MET A 91 -5.45 -27.76 25.39
CA MET A 91 -4.44 -27.82 24.32
C MET A 91 -3.04 -28.02 24.92
N LEU A 92 -2.19 -28.69 24.15
CA LEU A 92 -0.76 -28.75 24.40
C LEU A 92 -0.01 -28.36 23.13
N GLN A 93 1.01 -27.52 23.27
CA GLN A 93 1.79 -27.03 22.14
C GLN A 93 3.26 -27.08 22.48
N GLY A 94 4.04 -27.67 21.59
CA GLY A 94 5.48 -27.80 21.74
C GLY A 94 6.19 -27.94 20.41
N ARG A 95 7.50 -28.12 20.44
CA ARG A 95 8.32 -28.36 19.26
C ARG A 95 8.89 -29.77 19.34
N ILE A 96 8.91 -30.46 18.21
CA ILE A 96 9.54 -31.78 18.06
C ILE A 96 10.52 -31.76 16.89
N VAL A 97 11.50 -32.65 16.96
CA VAL A 97 12.45 -32.94 15.89
C VAL A 97 12.29 -34.40 15.50
N LEU A 98 12.33 -34.70 14.20
CA LEU A 98 12.21 -36.06 13.70
C LEU A 98 13.61 -36.68 13.51
N GLN A 99 13.73 -37.96 13.82
CA GLN A 99 14.96 -38.72 13.63
C GLN A 99 15.37 -38.72 12.14
N GLY A 100 16.64 -38.42 11.87
CA GLY A 100 17.18 -38.26 10.52
C GLY A 100 16.86 -36.91 9.85
N ARG A 101 16.26 -35.96 10.58
CA ARG A 101 15.89 -34.62 10.10
C ARG A 101 16.13 -33.56 11.19
N GLU A 102 17.32 -33.58 11.76
CA GLU A 102 17.71 -32.74 12.91
C GLU A 102 17.68 -31.23 12.60
N ASP A 103 17.85 -30.86 11.34
CA ASP A 103 17.84 -29.47 10.87
C ASP A 103 16.44 -28.83 10.85
N ARG A 104 15.37 -29.59 11.10
CA ARG A 104 13.98 -29.11 10.98
C ARG A 104 13.15 -29.36 12.24
N ARG A 105 12.88 -28.28 12.96
CA ARG A 105 11.96 -28.25 14.11
C ARG A 105 10.52 -28.10 13.61
N LEU A 106 9.67 -29.06 13.96
CA LEU A 106 8.23 -29.04 13.66
C LEU A 106 7.46 -28.63 14.91
N GLN A 107 6.35 -27.91 14.73
CA GLN A 107 5.46 -27.55 15.82
C GLN A 107 4.40 -28.63 16.00
N LEU A 108 4.33 -29.24 17.17
CA LEU A 108 3.32 -30.25 17.51
C LEU A 108 2.22 -29.59 18.36
N MET A 109 0.98 -29.78 17.93
CA MET A 109 -0.22 -29.33 18.62
C MET A 109 -1.10 -30.53 18.99
N GLY A 110 -1.30 -30.72 20.29
CA GLY A 110 -2.22 -31.69 20.87
C GLY A 110 -3.55 -31.03 21.23
N ILE A 111 -4.65 -31.58 20.75
CA ILE A 111 -6.01 -31.10 21.04
C ILE A 111 -6.90 -32.25 21.51
N GLU A 112 -7.93 -31.93 22.29
CA GLU A 112 -8.94 -32.91 22.71
C GLU A 112 -10.23 -32.73 21.89
N PRO A 113 -10.49 -33.59 20.89
CA PRO A 113 -11.58 -33.42 19.92
C PRO A 113 -12.97 -33.46 20.54
N VAL A 114 -13.15 -34.10 21.70
CA VAL A 114 -14.48 -34.26 22.34
C VAL A 114 -14.96 -32.97 23.01
N THR A 115 -14.04 -32.21 23.61
CA THR A 115 -14.38 -30.98 24.35
C THR A 115 -14.24 -29.70 23.54
N LEU A 116 -13.85 -29.82 22.27
CA LEU A 116 -13.68 -28.69 21.37
C LEU A 116 -14.98 -27.88 21.22
N PRO A 117 -14.95 -26.55 21.37
CA PRO A 117 -16.16 -25.73 21.31
C PRO A 117 -16.94 -25.89 20.00
N THR A 118 -18.26 -25.94 20.07
CA THR A 118 -19.12 -25.94 18.88
C THR A 118 -18.83 -24.72 18.00
N GLY A 119 -18.50 -24.96 16.72
CA GLY A 119 -18.08 -23.91 15.79
C GLY A 119 -16.56 -23.64 15.74
N SER A 120 -15.74 -24.38 16.48
CA SER A 120 -14.28 -24.37 16.28
C SER A 120 -13.92 -25.12 14.99
N THR A 121 -13.39 -24.43 14.00
CA THR A 121 -12.82 -25.06 12.79
C THR A 121 -11.38 -25.47 13.06
N LEU A 122 -11.06 -26.75 12.88
CA LEU A 122 -9.68 -27.26 12.89
C LEU A 122 -9.26 -27.55 11.46
N ALA A 123 -8.22 -26.85 10.98
CA ALA A 123 -7.83 -26.90 9.58
C ALA A 123 -9.04 -26.69 8.64
N GLY A 124 -9.78 -25.59 8.84
CA GLY A 124 -10.89 -25.17 7.96
C GLY A 124 -12.19 -25.98 8.03
N GLN A 125 -12.28 -27.04 8.84
CA GLN A 125 -13.45 -27.93 8.89
C GLN A 125 -13.89 -28.27 10.32
N THR A 126 -15.16 -28.62 10.48
CA THR A 126 -15.69 -29.28 11.68
C THR A 126 -15.40 -30.78 11.57
N LEU A 127 -14.79 -31.37 12.61
CA LEU A 127 -14.55 -32.80 12.69
C LEU A 127 -15.89 -33.57 12.66
N ASN A 128 -16.02 -34.54 11.75
CA ASN A 128 -17.13 -35.49 11.77
C ASN A 128 -16.92 -36.54 12.87
N ALA A 129 -18.00 -37.16 13.37
CA ALA A 129 -17.93 -38.13 14.47
C ALA A 129 -16.96 -39.31 14.19
N GLU A 130 -16.88 -39.79 12.95
CA GLU A 130 -15.93 -40.84 12.55
C GLU A 130 -14.47 -40.39 12.65
N GLN A 131 -14.17 -39.16 12.22
CA GLN A 131 -12.82 -38.59 12.28
C GLN A 131 -12.35 -38.34 13.72
N VAL A 132 -13.28 -38.06 14.64
CA VAL A 132 -12.98 -37.94 16.07
C VAL A 132 -12.56 -39.30 16.64
N VAL A 133 -13.20 -40.39 16.23
CA VAL A 133 -12.84 -41.74 16.67
C VAL A 133 -11.44 -42.11 16.19
N ASP A 134 -11.14 -41.88 14.90
CA ASP A 134 -9.81 -42.16 14.34
C ASP A 134 -8.69 -41.35 15.01
N PHE A 135 -9.00 -40.14 15.48
CA PHE A 135 -8.06 -39.29 16.23
C PHE A 135 -7.74 -39.86 17.62
N LEU A 136 -8.74 -40.44 18.29
CA LEU A 136 -8.66 -40.92 19.67
C LEU A 136 -8.15 -42.36 19.80
N THR A 137 -8.51 -43.24 18.86
CA THR A 137 -8.22 -44.68 18.99
C THR A 137 -6.85 -45.04 18.41
N PRO A 138 -6.02 -45.85 19.09
CA PRO A 138 -4.76 -46.35 18.54
C PRO A 138 -4.97 -47.02 17.16
N PRO A 139 -4.15 -46.72 16.15
CA PRO A 139 -2.82 -46.06 16.21
C PRO A 139 -2.83 -44.52 16.26
N GLY A 140 -4.01 -43.87 16.30
CA GLY A 140 -4.18 -42.41 16.26
C GLY A 140 -4.01 -41.84 14.85
N MET A 141 -4.10 -40.52 14.72
CA MET A 141 -3.80 -39.80 13.48
C MET A 141 -3.02 -38.52 13.76
N THR A 142 -2.13 -38.16 12.83
CA THR A 142 -1.43 -36.87 12.83
C THR A 142 -1.70 -36.16 11.52
N TRP A 143 -2.38 -35.01 11.56
CA TRP A 143 -2.56 -34.19 10.37
C TRP A 143 -1.32 -33.33 10.09
N ILE A 144 -0.96 -33.24 8.81
CA ILE A 144 0.20 -32.49 8.31
C ILE A 144 -0.12 -31.85 6.96
N ALA A 145 0.44 -30.67 6.68
CA ALA A 145 0.29 -30.02 5.39
C ALA A 145 1.01 -30.80 4.27
N PRO A 146 0.43 -30.97 3.06
CA PRO A 146 1.05 -31.68 1.94
C PRO A 146 2.45 -31.15 1.59
N GLN A 147 2.66 -29.83 1.66
CA GLN A 147 3.95 -29.20 1.41
C GLN A 147 4.99 -29.61 2.45
N THR A 148 4.60 -29.77 3.71
CA THR A 148 5.51 -30.19 4.79
C THR A 148 5.84 -31.67 4.67
N LEU A 149 4.86 -32.50 4.35
CA LEU A 149 5.05 -33.92 4.08
C LEU A 149 6.06 -34.13 2.93
N GLN A 150 5.87 -33.41 1.83
CA GLN A 150 6.77 -33.44 0.67
C GLN A 150 8.15 -32.87 0.99
N ALA A 151 8.23 -31.76 1.73
CA ALA A 151 9.49 -31.14 2.11
C ALA A 151 10.29 -32.01 3.08
N LEU A 152 9.63 -32.84 3.90
CA LEU A 152 10.27 -33.84 4.73
C LEU A 152 10.64 -35.10 3.93
N GLY A 153 10.13 -35.30 2.72
CA GLY A 153 10.34 -36.54 1.97
C GLY A 153 9.74 -37.76 2.70
N LEU A 154 8.57 -37.57 3.31
CA LEU A 154 7.79 -38.62 3.96
C LEU A 154 6.54 -38.92 3.10
N GLU A 155 5.98 -40.11 3.24
CA GLU A 155 4.75 -40.52 2.57
C GLU A 155 3.56 -40.55 3.54
N GLU A 156 2.36 -40.46 3.00
CA GLU A 156 1.12 -40.56 3.78
C GLU A 156 1.01 -41.96 4.42
N GLY A 157 0.63 -42.00 5.69
CA GLY A 157 0.56 -43.20 6.53
C GLY A 157 1.87 -43.57 7.24
N GLN A 158 3.00 -42.92 6.95
CA GLN A 158 4.26 -43.19 7.68
C GLN A 158 4.20 -42.73 9.14
N GLN A 159 4.89 -43.46 10.01
CA GLN A 159 5.04 -43.17 11.44
C GLN A 159 6.50 -42.83 11.78
N PRO A 160 6.97 -41.60 11.50
CA PRO A 160 8.34 -41.22 11.81
C PRO A 160 8.59 -41.19 13.31
N LEU A 161 9.82 -41.53 13.71
CA LEU A 161 10.28 -41.47 15.09
C LEU A 161 10.70 -40.03 15.43
N THR A 162 10.35 -39.59 16.63
CA THR A 162 10.92 -38.38 17.25
C THR A 162 12.39 -38.60 17.61
N GLU A 163 13.15 -37.53 17.85
CA GLU A 163 14.53 -37.59 18.37
C GLU A 163 14.64 -38.45 19.65
N THR A 164 13.59 -38.45 20.48
CA THR A 164 13.46 -39.25 21.70
C THR A 164 13.05 -40.71 21.44
N GLY A 165 12.94 -41.15 20.19
CA GLY A 165 12.59 -42.52 19.80
C GLY A 165 11.12 -42.89 19.95
N VAL A 166 10.22 -41.93 20.16
CA VAL A 166 8.77 -42.16 20.25
C VAL A 166 8.15 -42.05 18.85
N PRO A 167 7.40 -43.06 18.37
CA PRO A 167 6.75 -43.02 17.07
C PRO A 167 5.56 -42.05 17.07
N LEU A 168 5.45 -41.24 16.02
CA LEU A 168 4.26 -40.44 15.75
C LEU A 168 3.10 -41.32 15.26
N PRO A 169 1.85 -40.96 15.57
CA PRO A 169 0.69 -41.54 14.88
C PRO A 169 0.80 -41.33 13.36
N PRO A 170 0.19 -42.21 12.52
CA PRO A 170 0.24 -42.12 11.06
C PRO A 170 0.00 -40.70 10.54
N LEU A 171 0.89 -40.24 9.66
CA LEU A 171 0.78 -38.93 9.02
C LEU A 171 -0.31 -38.92 7.94
N HIS A 172 -1.23 -37.97 8.00
CA HIS A 172 -2.29 -37.77 7.02
C HIS A 172 -2.25 -36.37 6.44
N ALA A 173 -2.22 -36.28 5.11
CA ALA A 173 -2.05 -35.02 4.41
C ALA A 173 -3.38 -34.24 4.42
N LYS A 174 -3.38 -33.00 4.92
CA LYS A 174 -4.56 -32.14 4.94
C LYS A 174 -4.26 -30.77 4.35
N LEU A 175 -4.97 -30.43 3.26
CA LEU A 175 -4.74 -29.22 2.45
C LEU A 175 -4.85 -27.91 3.25
N ASP A 176 -5.73 -27.88 4.26
CA ASP A 176 -6.03 -26.69 5.06
C ASP A 176 -5.12 -26.56 6.31
N MET A 177 -4.04 -27.34 6.40
CA MET A 177 -3.06 -27.27 7.49
C MET A 177 -1.94 -26.25 7.22
N ALA A 178 -1.48 -25.63 8.30
CA ALA A 178 -0.29 -24.79 8.33
C ALA A 178 1.00 -25.60 8.04
N PRO A 179 1.89 -25.15 7.13
CA PRO A 179 3.18 -25.77 6.92
C PRO A 179 4.03 -25.78 8.20
N GLY A 180 4.72 -26.88 8.48
CA GLY A 180 5.54 -27.05 9.69
C GLY A 180 4.77 -27.38 10.97
N VAL A 181 3.44 -27.49 10.91
CA VAL A 181 2.57 -27.84 12.05
C VAL A 181 2.07 -29.28 11.92
N LEU A 182 2.12 -30.02 13.03
CA LEU A 182 1.56 -31.34 13.22
C LEU A 182 0.41 -31.23 14.22
N LEU A 183 -0.77 -31.75 13.87
CA LEU A 183 -1.94 -31.77 14.75
C LEU A 183 -2.31 -33.21 15.09
N THR A 184 -2.39 -33.54 16.38
CA THR A 184 -2.77 -34.87 16.87
C THR A 184 -3.59 -34.75 18.16
N ASP A 185 -4.09 -35.88 18.65
CA ASP A 185 -4.83 -35.93 19.92
C ASP A 185 -3.89 -35.61 21.09
N ILE A 186 -4.42 -34.95 22.12
CA ILE A 186 -3.64 -34.53 23.28
C ILE A 186 -3.04 -35.72 24.05
N GLY A 187 -3.72 -36.87 24.05
CA GLY A 187 -3.24 -38.12 24.64
C GLY A 187 -1.99 -38.68 23.97
N PHE A 188 -1.84 -38.49 22.65
CA PHE A 188 -0.60 -38.82 21.93
C PHE A 188 0.43 -37.68 22.04
N ALA A 189 0.00 -36.42 22.07
CA ALA A 189 0.90 -35.28 22.11
C ALA A 189 1.67 -35.14 23.43
N GLN A 190 1.05 -35.44 24.58
CA GLN A 190 1.70 -35.37 25.90
C GLN A 190 2.98 -36.23 26.00
N PRO A 191 2.96 -37.54 25.66
CA PRO A 191 4.17 -38.36 25.66
C PRO A 191 5.17 -37.95 24.57
N LEU A 192 4.71 -37.50 23.39
CA LEU A 192 5.59 -37.00 22.32
C LEU A 192 6.37 -35.74 22.72
N LEU A 193 5.82 -34.91 23.61
CA LEU A 193 6.44 -33.69 24.11
C LEU A 193 7.15 -33.87 25.46
N GLY A 194 7.10 -35.06 26.06
CA GLY A 194 7.65 -35.31 27.39
C GLY A 194 6.96 -34.52 28.50
N GLN A 195 5.68 -34.18 28.32
CA GLN A 195 4.92 -33.30 29.22
C GLN A 195 3.60 -33.96 29.69
N PRO A 196 3.68 -35.08 30.43
CA PRO A 196 2.49 -35.77 30.91
C PRO A 196 1.70 -34.91 31.91
N GLY A 197 0.39 -34.80 31.71
CA GLY A 197 -0.51 -34.07 32.60
C GLY A 197 -0.31 -32.54 32.63
N GLN A 198 0.42 -31.98 31.68
CA GLN A 198 0.65 -30.54 31.53
C GLN A 198 -0.08 -30.00 30.29
N LEU A 199 -0.50 -28.75 30.35
CA LEU A 199 -1.20 -28.03 29.28
C LEU A 199 -0.49 -26.71 28.97
N SER A 200 -0.50 -26.31 27.70
CA SER A 200 -0.03 -24.98 27.28
C SER A 200 -1.16 -23.95 27.24
N GLY A 201 -2.41 -24.41 27.17
CA GLY A 201 -3.58 -23.53 27.13
C GLY A 201 -4.90 -24.27 27.22
N MET A 202 -5.99 -23.51 27.31
CA MET A 202 -7.35 -24.02 27.17
C MET A 202 -8.15 -23.12 26.21
N LEU A 203 -8.71 -23.69 25.14
CA LEU A 203 -9.57 -22.98 24.19
C LEU A 203 -10.91 -22.66 24.83
N LEU A 204 -11.40 -21.43 24.65
CA LEU A 204 -12.75 -21.00 25.02
C LEU A 204 -13.68 -20.94 23.79
N ALA A 205 -14.94 -21.32 24.01
CA ALA A 205 -16.00 -21.06 23.05
C ALA A 205 -16.18 -19.55 22.76
N LYS A 206 -16.31 -19.18 21.47
CA LYS A 206 -16.43 -17.78 21.02
C LYS A 206 -17.61 -17.05 21.68
N ASP A 207 -18.77 -17.69 21.80
CA ASP A 207 -19.97 -17.07 22.39
C ASP A 207 -19.83 -16.82 23.90
N PHE A 208 -19.17 -17.74 24.60
CA PHE A 208 -18.88 -17.59 26.04
C PHE A 208 -17.80 -16.52 26.26
N ALA A 209 -16.76 -16.48 25.42
CA ALA A 209 -15.71 -15.47 25.48
C ALA A 209 -16.24 -14.03 25.27
N ARG A 210 -17.27 -13.83 24.43
CA ARG A 210 -17.91 -12.51 24.23
C ARG A 210 -18.56 -11.95 25.50
N GLN A 211 -19.01 -12.81 26.40
CA GLN A 211 -19.64 -12.41 27.67
C GLN A 211 -18.62 -11.92 28.71
N ASN A 212 -17.33 -12.00 28.39
CA ASN A 212 -16.21 -11.56 29.23
C ASN A 212 -16.26 -12.11 30.66
N PRO A 213 -16.32 -13.45 30.83
CA PRO A 213 -16.45 -14.08 32.13
C PRO A 213 -15.21 -13.81 33.00
N ALA A 214 -15.43 -13.50 34.28
CA ALA A 214 -14.34 -13.42 35.26
C ALA A 214 -13.91 -14.83 35.66
N LEU A 215 -12.59 -15.08 35.71
CA LEU A 215 -12.07 -16.33 36.25
C LEU A 215 -12.44 -16.45 37.75
N PRO A 216 -12.63 -17.68 38.27
CA PRO A 216 -12.82 -17.89 39.71
C PRO A 216 -11.68 -17.25 40.51
N ALA A 217 -12.00 -16.68 41.68
CA ALA A 217 -11.03 -15.92 42.49
C ALA A 217 -9.75 -16.71 42.83
N ALA A 218 -9.87 -18.04 43.02
CA ALA A 218 -8.73 -18.92 43.29
C ALA A 218 -7.79 -19.15 42.08
N LEU A 219 -8.24 -18.86 40.86
CA LEU A 219 -7.50 -19.08 39.62
C LEU A 219 -7.02 -17.77 38.97
N ASN A 220 -7.50 -16.63 39.45
CA ASN A 220 -7.28 -15.32 38.84
C ASN A 220 -5.80 -14.87 38.87
N ASP A 221 -5.03 -15.37 39.85
CA ASP A 221 -3.59 -15.10 39.94
C ASP A 221 -2.76 -16.06 39.07
N LEU A 222 -3.29 -17.25 38.76
CA LEU A 222 -2.59 -18.33 38.07
C LEU A 222 -2.86 -18.38 36.56
N LEU A 223 -4.05 -17.97 36.15
CA LEU A 223 -4.54 -18.06 34.78
C LEU A 223 -5.02 -16.70 34.30
N VAL A 224 -4.79 -16.41 33.02
CA VAL A 224 -5.28 -15.20 32.35
C VAL A 224 -6.04 -15.61 31.09
N ILE A 225 -7.20 -15.00 30.88
CA ILE A 225 -7.93 -15.11 29.62
C ILE A 225 -7.24 -14.22 28.60
N LYS A 226 -6.57 -14.85 27.63
CA LYS A 226 -6.02 -14.18 26.46
C LYS A 226 -7.06 -14.14 25.36
N LYS A 227 -7.63 -12.96 25.12
CA LYS A 227 -8.51 -12.73 23.97
C LYS A 227 -7.68 -12.70 22.69
N SER A 228 -8.03 -13.58 21.77
CA SER A 228 -7.44 -13.60 20.44
C SER A 228 -7.90 -12.37 19.66
N GLY A 229 -7.02 -11.38 19.61
CA GLY A 229 -7.24 -10.02 19.09
C GLY A 229 -6.19 -9.03 19.60
N GLU A 230 -5.58 -9.30 20.76
CA GLU A 230 -4.47 -8.50 21.31
C GLU A 230 -3.09 -9.01 20.88
N GLU A 231 -2.91 -10.33 20.69
CA GLU A 231 -1.66 -10.92 20.15
C GLU A 231 -1.59 -10.86 18.61
N ASN A 232 -2.72 -10.73 17.89
CA ASN A 232 -2.76 -10.75 16.43
C ASN A 232 -2.97 -9.36 15.81
N ASN A 233 -2.02 -8.45 16.12
CA ASN A 233 -1.91 -7.12 15.50
C ASN A 233 -1.86 -7.14 13.96
N LEU A 234 -1.62 -8.32 13.38
CA LEU A 234 -1.66 -8.59 11.95
C LEU A 234 -3.00 -8.22 11.30
N GLU A 235 -4.15 -8.49 11.93
CA GLU A 235 -5.45 -8.23 11.29
C GLU A 235 -5.76 -6.73 11.15
N ARG A 236 -5.37 -5.91 12.14
CA ARG A 236 -5.51 -4.44 12.08
C ARG A 236 -4.52 -3.79 11.11
N LEU A 237 -3.27 -4.27 11.09
CA LEU A 237 -2.27 -3.90 10.07
C LEU A 237 -2.76 -4.28 8.66
N THR A 238 -3.44 -5.42 8.54
CA THR A 238 -3.96 -5.94 7.27
C THR A 238 -5.18 -5.14 6.80
N GLU A 239 -6.09 -4.74 7.68
CA GLU A 239 -7.24 -3.91 7.35
C GLU A 239 -6.82 -2.50 6.90
N SER A 240 -5.87 -1.88 7.58
CA SER A 240 -5.36 -0.56 7.20
C SER A 240 -4.57 -0.61 5.88
N PHE A 241 -3.81 -1.68 5.66
CA PHE A 241 -3.15 -1.95 4.38
C PHE A 241 -4.16 -2.15 3.24
N HIS A 242 -5.23 -2.91 3.45
CA HIS A 242 -6.31 -3.08 2.46
C HIS A 242 -7.02 -1.77 2.13
N LEU A 243 -7.30 -0.94 3.14
CA LEU A 243 -7.89 0.37 2.93
C LEU A 243 -6.93 1.30 2.15
N ASN A 244 -5.62 1.24 2.41
CA ASN A 244 -4.63 2.00 1.66
C ASN A 244 -4.49 1.52 0.19
N LEU A 245 -4.50 0.21 -0.04
CA LEU A 245 -4.52 -0.36 -1.40
C LEU A 245 -5.77 0.06 -2.17
N ASN A 246 -6.94 0.05 -1.52
CA ASN A 246 -8.18 0.56 -2.11
C ASN A 246 -8.05 2.05 -2.48
N ALA A 247 -7.34 2.84 -1.69
CA ALA A 247 -7.06 4.26 -1.98
C ALA A 247 -6.29 4.44 -3.29
N LEU A 248 -5.23 3.64 -3.50
CA LEU A 248 -4.46 3.67 -4.75
C LEU A 248 -5.33 3.26 -5.94
N GLY A 249 -6.24 2.32 -5.74
CA GLY A 249 -7.26 1.94 -6.72
C GLY A 249 -8.21 3.09 -7.06
N VAL A 250 -8.72 3.82 -6.06
CA VAL A 250 -9.58 5.00 -6.25
C VAL A 250 -8.84 6.13 -6.96
N LEU A 251 -7.59 6.39 -6.59
CA LEU A 251 -6.75 7.39 -7.26
C LEU A 251 -6.56 7.05 -8.75
N SER A 252 -6.22 5.80 -9.04
CA SER A 252 -6.07 5.30 -10.41
C SER A 252 -7.37 5.38 -11.20
N PHE A 253 -8.51 5.11 -10.55
CA PHE A 253 -9.84 5.27 -11.14
C PHE A 253 -10.16 6.72 -11.50
N ILE A 254 -9.91 7.67 -10.59
CA ILE A 254 -10.15 9.09 -10.83
C ILE A 254 -9.30 9.56 -12.02
N VAL A 255 -8.00 9.26 -12.02
CA VAL A 255 -7.10 9.62 -13.13
C VAL A 255 -7.59 9.00 -14.45
N GLY A 256 -7.91 7.70 -14.44
CA GLY A 256 -8.45 6.99 -15.60
C GLY A 256 -9.75 7.61 -16.15
N LEU A 257 -10.67 8.00 -15.27
CA LEU A 257 -11.93 8.64 -15.66
C LEU A 257 -11.71 9.97 -16.40
N PHE A 258 -10.74 10.78 -15.96
CA PHE A 258 -10.39 12.04 -16.64
C PHE A 258 -9.80 11.80 -18.03
N ILE A 259 -8.99 10.77 -18.20
CA ILE A 259 -8.42 10.40 -19.50
C ILE A 259 -9.53 9.97 -20.46
N VAL A 260 -10.47 9.13 -20.00
CA VAL A 260 -11.62 8.69 -20.79
C VAL A 260 -12.51 9.89 -21.15
N HIS A 261 -12.76 10.78 -20.19
CA HIS A 261 -13.51 12.00 -20.43
C HIS A 261 -12.82 12.91 -21.47
N ALA A 262 -11.48 12.96 -21.48
CA ALA A 262 -10.69 13.72 -22.46
C ALA A 262 -10.89 13.17 -23.86
N ALA A 263 -10.68 11.86 -24.00
CA ALA A 263 -10.80 11.15 -25.26
C ALA A 263 -12.21 11.29 -25.85
N ILE A 264 -13.25 11.05 -25.05
CA ILE A 264 -14.65 11.10 -25.51
C ILE A 264 -15.08 12.54 -25.80
N GLY A 265 -14.78 13.49 -24.92
CA GLY A 265 -15.12 14.90 -25.11
C GLY A 265 -14.57 15.45 -26.42
N LEU A 266 -13.30 15.14 -26.70
CA LEU A 266 -12.62 15.56 -27.91
C LEU A 266 -13.17 14.89 -29.18
N ALA A 267 -13.45 13.59 -29.12
CA ALA A 267 -14.05 12.85 -30.23
C ALA A 267 -15.41 13.44 -30.63
N LEU A 268 -16.19 13.90 -29.65
CA LEU A 268 -17.50 14.50 -29.90
C LEU A 268 -17.39 15.94 -30.44
N GLU A 269 -16.43 16.73 -29.95
CA GLU A 269 -16.13 18.08 -30.46
C GLU A 269 -15.77 18.04 -31.95
N GLN A 270 -14.91 17.10 -32.35
CA GLN A 270 -14.51 16.91 -33.76
C GLN A 270 -15.67 16.47 -34.65
N ARG A 271 -16.59 15.67 -34.12
CA ARG A 271 -17.73 15.10 -34.87
C ARG A 271 -18.94 16.01 -34.84
N ARG A 272 -18.86 17.15 -34.16
CA ARG A 272 -19.96 18.11 -34.02
C ARG A 272 -20.53 18.54 -35.37
N GLY A 273 -19.70 18.76 -36.39
CA GLY A 273 -20.15 19.06 -37.76
C GLY A 273 -20.98 17.93 -38.38
N LEU A 274 -20.51 16.69 -38.27
CA LEU A 274 -21.23 15.51 -38.75
C LEU A 274 -22.56 15.29 -38.00
N LEU A 275 -22.56 15.48 -36.67
CA LEU A 275 -23.78 15.40 -35.85
C LEU A 275 -24.80 16.46 -36.25
N ARG A 276 -24.36 17.68 -36.56
CA ARG A 276 -25.22 18.76 -37.07
C ARG A 276 -25.82 18.40 -38.43
N ASN A 277 -25.00 17.93 -39.37
CA ASN A 277 -25.47 17.55 -40.71
C ASN A 277 -26.50 16.42 -40.63
N LEU A 278 -26.27 15.41 -39.79
CA LEU A 278 -27.25 14.33 -39.57
C LEU A 278 -28.58 14.83 -39.00
N ARG A 279 -28.53 15.76 -38.03
CA ARG A 279 -29.74 16.38 -37.47
C ARG A 279 -30.46 17.28 -38.48
N ALA A 280 -29.71 18.00 -39.33
CA ALA A 280 -30.28 18.80 -40.41
C ALA A 280 -30.95 17.93 -41.48
N CYS A 281 -30.42 16.74 -41.75
CA CYS A 281 -31.03 15.74 -42.63
C CYS A 281 -32.24 15.00 -42.01
N GLY A 282 -32.72 15.40 -40.83
CA GLY A 282 -33.94 14.86 -40.20
C GLY A 282 -33.72 13.74 -39.17
N VAL A 283 -32.48 13.43 -38.77
CA VAL A 283 -32.23 12.45 -37.71
C VAL A 283 -32.63 13.02 -36.34
N SER A 284 -33.53 12.33 -35.63
CA SER A 284 -33.96 12.77 -34.29
C SER A 284 -32.84 12.68 -33.25
N ALA A 285 -32.86 13.58 -32.25
CA ALA A 285 -31.84 13.60 -31.20
C ALA A 285 -31.79 12.30 -30.40
N ARG A 286 -32.94 11.67 -30.12
CA ARG A 286 -33.02 10.38 -29.40
C ARG A 286 -32.32 9.27 -30.18
N LEU A 287 -32.54 9.20 -31.50
CA LEU A 287 -31.91 8.20 -32.36
C LEU A 287 -30.40 8.42 -32.45
N LEU A 288 -29.97 9.68 -32.54
CA LEU A 288 -28.55 10.05 -32.57
C LEU A 288 -27.83 9.68 -31.27
N ILE A 289 -28.45 9.96 -30.12
CA ILE A 289 -27.92 9.59 -28.79
C ILE A 289 -27.83 8.07 -28.65
N ALA A 290 -28.87 7.33 -29.08
CA ALA A 290 -28.84 5.87 -29.06
C ALA A 290 -27.71 5.31 -29.95
N ALA A 291 -27.51 5.87 -31.15
CA ALA A 291 -26.46 5.45 -32.06
C ALA A 291 -25.05 5.76 -31.50
N LEU A 292 -24.86 6.96 -30.92
CA LEU A 292 -23.63 7.34 -30.22
C LEU A 292 -23.39 6.45 -28.98
N GLY A 293 -24.44 6.10 -28.24
CA GLY A 293 -24.34 5.22 -27.08
C GLY A 293 -23.90 3.80 -27.46
N VAL A 294 -24.44 3.24 -28.54
CA VAL A 294 -24.01 1.93 -29.08
C VAL A 294 -22.57 1.99 -29.56
N GLU A 295 -22.19 3.04 -30.29
CA GLU A 295 -20.82 3.22 -30.77
C GLU A 295 -19.83 3.36 -29.61
N LEU A 296 -20.13 4.21 -28.62
CA LEU A 296 -19.31 4.39 -27.44
C LEU A 296 -19.22 3.11 -26.62
N GLY A 297 -20.33 2.38 -26.48
CA GLY A 297 -20.36 1.08 -25.81
C GLY A 297 -19.46 0.05 -26.51
N ALA A 298 -19.48 0.01 -27.84
CA ALA A 298 -18.59 -0.88 -28.61
C ALA A 298 -17.12 -0.51 -28.44
N LEU A 299 -16.78 0.78 -28.48
CA LEU A 299 -15.41 1.26 -28.24
C LEU A 299 -14.95 0.99 -26.80
N ALA A 300 -15.83 1.21 -25.81
CA ALA A 300 -15.56 0.96 -24.40
C ALA A 300 -15.40 -0.54 -24.09
N LEU A 301 -16.11 -1.41 -24.82
CA LEU A 301 -15.97 -2.86 -24.72
C LEU A 301 -14.65 -3.33 -25.34
N LEU A 302 -14.30 -2.85 -26.54
CA LEU A 302 -13.00 -3.17 -27.17
C LEU A 302 -11.82 -2.65 -26.34
N GLY A 303 -11.85 -1.36 -25.97
CA GLY A 303 -10.84 -0.76 -25.10
C GLY A 303 -10.81 -1.42 -23.72
N GLY A 304 -11.97 -1.83 -23.21
CA GLY A 304 -12.10 -2.58 -21.97
C GLY A 304 -11.44 -3.95 -22.02
N ILE A 305 -11.66 -4.73 -23.08
CA ILE A 305 -11.02 -6.04 -23.28
C ILE A 305 -9.50 -5.88 -23.36
N PHE A 306 -9.00 -4.99 -24.21
CA PHE A 306 -7.55 -4.74 -24.30
C PHE A 306 -7.00 -4.21 -22.96
N GLY A 307 -7.76 -3.38 -22.26
CA GLY A 307 -7.45 -2.87 -20.93
C GLY A 307 -7.30 -3.97 -19.89
N VAL A 308 -8.28 -4.86 -19.77
CA VAL A 308 -8.24 -5.95 -18.81
C VAL A 308 -7.09 -6.93 -19.15
N VAL A 309 -6.90 -7.28 -20.43
CA VAL A 309 -5.80 -8.16 -20.86
C VAL A 309 -4.42 -7.54 -20.56
N SER A 310 -4.22 -6.28 -20.91
CA SER A 310 -2.95 -5.59 -20.65
C SER A 310 -2.75 -5.31 -19.17
N GLY A 311 -3.80 -4.99 -18.41
CA GLY A 311 -3.75 -4.84 -16.96
C GLY A 311 -3.40 -6.16 -16.26
N TYR A 312 -3.91 -7.29 -16.75
CA TYR A 312 -3.48 -8.62 -16.32
C TYR A 312 -2.00 -8.86 -16.61
N LEU A 313 -1.53 -8.56 -17.82
CA LEU A 313 -0.12 -8.70 -18.19
C LEU A 313 0.78 -7.85 -17.29
N LEU A 314 0.37 -6.60 -17.04
CA LEU A 314 1.11 -5.65 -16.23
C LEU A 314 1.14 -6.08 -14.76
N ALA A 315 0.00 -6.52 -14.21
CA ALA A 315 -0.06 -7.13 -12.89
C ALA A 315 0.83 -8.37 -12.81
N SER A 316 0.82 -9.24 -13.83
CA SER A 316 1.62 -10.47 -13.87
C SER A 316 3.12 -10.20 -13.91
N LEU A 317 3.54 -9.09 -14.54
CA LEU A 317 4.94 -8.68 -14.61
C LEU A 317 5.43 -8.13 -13.27
N LEU A 318 4.56 -7.42 -12.55
CA LEU A 318 4.87 -6.82 -11.24
C LEU A 318 4.67 -7.81 -10.07
N LEU A 319 3.92 -8.89 -10.27
CA LEU A 319 3.57 -9.86 -9.24
C LEU A 319 4.76 -10.61 -8.64
N PRO A 320 5.80 -11.02 -9.38
CA PRO A 320 6.96 -11.68 -8.80
C PRO A 320 7.63 -10.81 -7.74
N ASP A 321 7.73 -9.49 -7.99
CA ASP A 321 8.34 -8.54 -7.06
C ASP A 321 7.50 -8.36 -5.80
N VAL A 322 6.18 -8.27 -5.96
CA VAL A 322 5.23 -8.19 -4.83
C VAL A 322 5.23 -9.49 -4.03
N ALA A 323 5.13 -10.65 -4.70
CA ALA A 323 5.11 -11.97 -4.07
C ALA A 323 6.43 -12.28 -3.36
N ALA A 324 7.57 -11.88 -3.91
CA ALA A 324 8.87 -12.00 -3.26
C ALA A 324 8.95 -11.15 -1.98
N SER A 325 8.42 -9.92 -2.01
CA SER A 325 8.38 -9.03 -0.85
C SER A 325 7.48 -9.60 0.26
N LEU A 326 6.31 -10.16 -0.11
CA LEU A 326 5.42 -10.85 0.84
C LEU A 326 6.06 -12.11 1.42
N ARG A 327 6.77 -12.88 0.60
CA ARG A 327 7.50 -14.07 1.03
C ARG A 327 8.61 -13.72 2.03
N GLY A 328 9.33 -12.62 1.79
CA GLY A 328 10.38 -12.13 2.70
C GLY A 328 9.83 -11.65 4.05
N LEU A 329 8.65 -11.03 4.09
CA LEU A 329 8.05 -10.51 5.31
C LEU A 329 7.30 -11.55 6.14
N TYR A 330 6.63 -12.51 5.48
CA TYR A 330 5.73 -13.47 6.14
C TYR A 330 6.18 -14.92 6.05
N GLY A 331 7.29 -15.22 5.37
CA GLY A 331 7.83 -16.58 5.27
C GLY A 331 6.95 -17.58 4.52
N ALA A 332 5.84 -17.13 3.92
CA ALA A 332 4.88 -17.98 3.23
C ALA A 332 5.16 -18.01 1.72
N GLU A 333 5.23 -19.21 1.13
CA GLU A 333 5.32 -19.38 -0.32
C GLU A 333 4.01 -18.94 -0.98
N VAL A 334 3.97 -17.68 -1.43
CA VAL A 334 2.89 -17.19 -2.27
C VAL A 334 3.04 -17.75 -3.68
N ALA A 335 1.95 -18.30 -4.22
CA ALA A 335 1.88 -18.78 -5.59
C ALA A 335 2.22 -17.64 -6.57
N GLY A 336 3.24 -17.82 -7.41
CA GLY A 336 3.68 -16.87 -8.43
C GLY A 336 2.75 -16.76 -9.65
N GLN A 337 1.48 -17.15 -9.51
CA GLN A 337 0.48 -17.14 -10.58
C GLN A 337 -0.76 -16.35 -10.14
N LEU A 338 -1.26 -15.49 -11.04
CA LEU A 338 -2.54 -14.80 -10.88
C LEU A 338 -3.68 -15.78 -11.10
N ASN A 339 -4.43 -16.09 -10.04
CA ASN A 339 -5.66 -16.85 -10.17
C ASN A 339 -6.86 -15.90 -10.06
N LEU A 340 -7.09 -15.11 -11.10
CA LEU A 340 -8.19 -14.14 -11.11
C LEU A 340 -9.49 -14.83 -11.52
N SER A 341 -10.52 -14.67 -10.68
CA SER A 341 -11.86 -15.18 -10.97
C SER A 341 -12.46 -14.57 -12.24
N LEU A 342 -13.38 -15.29 -12.88
CA LEU A 342 -14.15 -14.79 -14.02
C LEU A 342 -14.89 -13.48 -13.69
N TRP A 343 -15.26 -13.31 -12.41
CA TRP A 343 -15.90 -12.10 -11.91
C TRP A 343 -14.98 -10.88 -12.01
N TRP A 344 -13.67 -11.03 -11.79
CA TRP A 344 -12.70 -9.95 -11.95
C TRP A 344 -12.67 -9.45 -13.40
N TRP A 345 -12.61 -10.35 -14.37
CA TRP A 345 -12.65 -10.02 -15.80
C TRP A 345 -13.93 -9.25 -16.18
N LEU A 346 -15.09 -9.76 -15.75
CA LEU A 346 -16.38 -9.11 -16.01
C LEU A 346 -16.48 -7.76 -15.30
N SER A 347 -15.99 -7.65 -14.07
CA SER A 347 -16.00 -6.39 -13.31
C SER A 347 -15.12 -5.32 -13.96
N GLY A 348 -13.95 -5.69 -14.49
CA GLY A 348 -13.06 -4.76 -15.21
C GLY A 348 -13.70 -4.22 -16.49
N ILE A 349 -14.34 -5.08 -17.27
CA ILE A 349 -15.09 -4.67 -18.48
C ILE A 349 -16.31 -3.82 -18.07
N GLY A 350 -17.05 -4.24 -17.05
CA GLY A 350 -18.22 -3.51 -16.53
C GLY A 350 -17.86 -2.10 -16.02
N LEU A 351 -16.74 -1.98 -15.32
CA LEU A 351 -16.24 -0.71 -14.80
C LEU A 351 -15.71 0.20 -15.93
N SER A 352 -15.10 -0.36 -16.98
CA SER A 352 -14.75 0.35 -18.22
C SER A 352 -16.00 0.93 -18.91
N LEU A 353 -17.05 0.13 -19.05
CA LEU A 353 -18.34 0.56 -19.60
C LEU A 353 -18.98 1.67 -18.75
N LEU A 354 -19.00 1.49 -17.43
CA LEU A 354 -19.58 2.46 -16.50
C LEU A 354 -18.78 3.77 -16.51
N GLY A 355 -17.45 3.69 -16.51
CA GLY A 355 -16.55 4.84 -16.64
C GLY A 355 -16.75 5.59 -17.96
N ALA A 356 -16.84 4.87 -19.08
CA ALA A 356 -17.14 5.46 -20.39
C ALA A 356 -18.54 6.10 -20.45
N LEU A 357 -19.54 5.50 -19.80
CA LEU A 357 -20.89 6.08 -19.70
C LEU A 357 -20.90 7.35 -18.86
N LEU A 358 -20.27 7.35 -17.68
CA LEU A 358 -20.16 8.54 -16.82
C LEU A 358 -19.40 9.67 -17.50
N ALA A 359 -18.25 9.35 -18.09
CA ALA A 359 -17.45 10.30 -18.85
C ALA A 359 -18.17 10.79 -20.12
N GLY A 360 -18.91 9.91 -20.79
CA GLY A 360 -19.66 10.22 -22.00
C GLY A 360 -21.00 10.91 -21.77
N ALA A 361 -21.57 10.85 -20.55
CA ALA A 361 -22.89 11.38 -20.24
C ALA A 361 -23.00 12.88 -20.54
N ASN A 362 -22.03 13.68 -20.09
CA ASN A 362 -21.99 15.11 -20.39
C ASN A 362 -21.89 15.37 -21.91
N SER A 363 -21.07 14.58 -22.62
CA SER A 363 -20.88 14.72 -24.07
C SER A 363 -22.15 14.35 -24.85
N LEU A 364 -22.86 13.29 -24.43
CA LEU A 364 -24.16 12.87 -24.99
C LEU A 364 -25.24 13.93 -24.72
N LEU A 365 -25.28 14.51 -23.51
CA LEU A 365 -26.19 15.60 -23.16
C LEU A 365 -25.92 16.87 -23.99
N ARG A 366 -24.66 17.20 -24.24
CA ARG A 366 -24.27 18.30 -25.15
C ARG A 366 -24.73 18.02 -26.58
N ALA A 367 -24.54 16.80 -27.08
CA ALA A 367 -25.02 16.38 -28.40
C ALA A 367 -26.54 16.50 -28.54
N ALA A 368 -27.27 16.12 -27.49
CA ALA A 368 -28.73 16.23 -27.42
C ALA A 368 -29.22 17.68 -27.52
N ARG A 369 -28.51 18.60 -26.87
CA ARG A 369 -28.85 20.03 -26.78
C ARG A 369 -28.17 20.91 -27.83
N LEU A 370 -27.52 20.32 -28.84
CA LEU A 370 -26.87 21.09 -29.91
C LEU A 370 -27.88 22.04 -30.56
N PRO A 371 -27.70 23.38 -30.47
CA PRO A 371 -28.54 24.32 -31.20
C PRO A 371 -28.19 24.25 -32.68
N LEU A 372 -29.19 23.99 -33.53
CA LEU A 372 -28.99 23.78 -34.96
C LEU A 372 -28.75 25.10 -35.72
N LEU A 373 -29.22 26.22 -35.16
CA LEU A 373 -29.23 27.56 -35.79
C LEU A 373 -28.35 28.60 -35.09
N ALA A 374 -27.67 28.28 -33.98
CA ALA A 374 -26.79 29.22 -33.29
C ALA A 374 -25.41 29.25 -33.96
N LEU A 375 -25.35 29.80 -35.17
CA LEU A 375 -24.15 30.37 -35.73
C LEU A 375 -24.21 31.88 -35.47
N ALA A 376 -23.05 32.48 -35.17
CA ALA A 376 -22.75 33.90 -35.32
C ALA A 376 -22.74 34.83 -34.09
N ASP A 377 -22.72 34.37 -32.83
CA ASP A 377 -22.37 35.26 -31.70
C ASP A 377 -21.14 34.78 -30.94
N ALA A 378 -19.96 35.24 -31.37
CA ALA A 378 -18.71 35.06 -30.63
C ALA A 378 -18.81 35.60 -29.19
N GLN A 379 -19.60 36.65 -28.98
CA GLN A 379 -19.87 37.24 -27.66
C GLN A 379 -20.77 36.35 -26.78
N ALA A 380 -21.80 35.71 -27.33
CA ALA A 380 -22.66 34.79 -26.58
C ALA A 380 -21.88 33.54 -26.12
N TRP A 381 -20.93 33.08 -26.93
CA TRP A 381 -20.03 31.99 -26.57
C TRP A 381 -19.08 32.37 -25.43
N GLN A 382 -18.50 33.58 -25.48
CA GLN A 382 -17.64 34.11 -24.41
C GLN A 382 -18.39 34.27 -23.08
N GLN A 383 -19.64 34.77 -23.11
CA GLN A 383 -20.49 34.91 -21.92
C GLN A 383 -20.99 33.56 -21.38
N ALA A 384 -21.30 32.59 -22.24
CA ALA A 384 -21.65 31.24 -21.83
C ALA A 384 -20.45 30.53 -21.19
N HIS A 385 -19.25 30.74 -21.74
CA HIS A 385 -18.02 30.20 -21.18
C HIS A 385 -17.70 30.81 -19.82
N ALA A 386 -17.78 32.14 -19.65
CA ALA A 386 -17.57 32.80 -18.36
C ALA A 386 -18.52 32.30 -17.27
N ARG A 387 -19.82 32.13 -17.59
CA ARG A 387 -20.81 31.55 -16.65
C ARG A 387 -20.51 30.10 -16.30
N TRP A 388 -20.03 29.32 -17.27
CA TRP A 388 -19.62 27.94 -17.03
C TRP A 388 -18.38 27.87 -16.13
N LEU A 389 -17.40 28.74 -16.36
CA LEU A 389 -16.19 28.88 -15.55
C LEU A 389 -16.52 29.29 -14.10
N GLN A 390 -17.47 30.21 -13.91
CA GLN A 390 -17.97 30.59 -12.57
C GLN A 390 -18.66 29.42 -11.85
N ARG A 391 -19.51 28.65 -12.55
CA ARG A 391 -20.13 27.45 -11.95
C ARG A 391 -19.08 26.41 -11.57
N GLN A 392 -18.07 26.23 -12.43
CA GLN A 392 -16.96 25.33 -12.15
C GLN A 392 -16.16 25.78 -10.93
N ALA A 393 -15.91 27.08 -10.79
CA ALA A 393 -15.26 27.66 -9.61
C ALA A 393 -16.07 27.39 -8.33
N TRP A 394 -17.40 27.58 -8.36
CA TRP A 394 -18.26 27.29 -7.21
C TRP A 394 -18.22 25.80 -6.80
N VAL A 395 -18.25 24.88 -7.78
CA VAL A 395 -18.13 23.45 -7.50
C VAL A 395 -16.75 23.10 -6.93
N ALA A 396 -15.68 23.73 -7.44
CA ALA A 396 -14.34 23.55 -6.90
C ALA A 396 -14.23 24.06 -5.45
N VAL A 397 -14.81 25.22 -5.15
CA VAL A 397 -14.85 25.78 -3.77
C VAL A 397 -15.67 24.87 -2.84
N LEU A 398 -16.84 24.40 -3.28
CA LEU A 398 -17.65 23.48 -2.49
C LEU A 398 -16.91 22.17 -2.21
N GLY A 399 -16.24 21.61 -3.22
CA GLY A 399 -15.41 20.41 -3.05
C GLY A 399 -14.25 20.66 -2.09
N ALA A 400 -13.60 21.83 -2.15
CA ALA A 400 -12.52 22.19 -1.23
C ALA A 400 -13.04 22.32 0.21
N LEU A 401 -14.22 22.90 0.41
CA LEU A 401 -14.88 22.95 1.72
C LEU A 401 -15.19 21.56 2.25
N VAL A 402 -15.67 20.64 1.41
CA VAL A 402 -15.86 19.22 1.80
C VAL A 402 -14.53 18.61 2.23
N GLY A 403 -13.45 18.83 1.48
CA GLY A 403 -12.11 18.36 1.82
C GLY A 403 -11.61 18.89 3.17
N VAL A 404 -11.73 20.20 3.41
CA VAL A 404 -11.33 20.83 4.68
C VAL A 404 -12.20 20.32 5.84
N SER A 405 -13.52 20.17 5.64
CA SER A 405 -14.40 19.64 6.68
C SER A 405 -14.05 18.20 7.06
N ALA A 406 -13.72 17.35 6.06
CA ALA A 406 -13.27 15.99 6.29
C ALA A 406 -11.90 15.91 6.98
N LEU A 407 -11.03 16.92 6.77
CA LEU A 407 -9.75 17.04 7.48
C LEU A 407 -9.96 17.41 8.95
N LEU A 408 -10.81 18.41 9.23
CA LEU A 408 -11.01 18.96 10.58
C LEU A 408 -11.87 18.05 11.47
N PHE A 409 -12.95 17.47 10.93
CA PHE A 409 -13.91 16.68 11.71
C PHE A 409 -13.74 15.17 11.54
N GLY A 410 -12.98 14.74 10.52
CA GLY A 410 -12.84 13.33 10.23
C GLY A 410 -11.74 12.66 11.04
N THR A 411 -12.11 11.68 11.85
CA THR A 411 -11.15 10.78 12.52
C THR A 411 -10.97 9.46 11.78
N SER A 412 -11.90 9.11 10.88
CA SER A 412 -11.88 7.85 10.15
C SER A 412 -10.98 7.89 8.90
N LEU A 413 -10.45 6.72 8.53
CA LEU A 413 -9.68 6.54 7.30
C LEU A 413 -10.51 6.82 6.04
N MET A 414 -11.79 6.44 6.04
CA MET A 414 -12.72 6.72 4.94
C MET A 414 -12.88 8.24 4.70
N LEU A 415 -12.97 9.04 5.76
CA LEU A 415 -12.99 10.50 5.63
C LEU A 415 -11.66 11.06 5.12
N GLY A 416 -10.54 10.37 5.36
CA GLY A 416 -9.25 10.67 4.73
C GLY A 416 -9.29 10.50 3.21
N PHE A 417 -9.96 9.45 2.71
CA PHE A 417 -10.14 9.26 1.26
C PHE A 417 -11.13 10.24 0.65
N VAL A 418 -12.22 10.58 1.35
CA VAL A 418 -13.13 11.65 0.93
C VAL A 418 -12.36 12.96 0.81
N MET A 419 -11.51 13.27 1.78
CA MET A 419 -10.63 14.45 1.76
C MET A 419 -9.71 14.45 0.54
N MET A 420 -8.95 13.37 0.28
CA MET A 420 -8.06 13.28 -0.88
C MET A 420 -8.81 13.40 -2.22
N SER A 421 -9.95 12.71 -2.35
CA SER A 421 -10.77 12.75 -3.57
C SER A 421 -11.31 14.15 -3.81
N ALA A 422 -11.84 14.77 -2.76
CA ALA A 422 -12.35 16.14 -2.79
C ALA A 422 -11.24 17.14 -3.14
N LEU A 423 -10.05 17.00 -2.56
CA LEU A 423 -8.88 17.82 -2.87
C LEU A 423 -8.51 17.74 -4.35
N LEU A 424 -8.30 16.53 -4.88
CA LEU A 424 -7.88 16.31 -6.26
C LEU A 424 -8.94 16.79 -7.27
N LEU A 425 -10.22 16.44 -7.04
CA LEU A 425 -11.32 16.89 -7.89
C LEU A 425 -11.47 18.41 -7.88
N SER A 426 -11.36 19.03 -6.70
CA SER A 426 -11.45 20.49 -6.56
C SER A 426 -10.30 21.19 -7.26
N ALA A 427 -9.07 20.67 -7.14
CA ALA A 427 -7.91 21.22 -7.81
C ALA A 427 -8.01 21.10 -9.34
N ALA A 428 -8.47 19.95 -9.85
CA ALA A 428 -8.73 19.77 -11.28
C ALA A 428 -9.80 20.75 -11.79
N LEU A 429 -10.90 20.93 -11.05
CA LEU A 429 -11.95 21.87 -11.45
C LEU A 429 -11.53 23.34 -11.30
N ALA A 430 -10.64 23.66 -10.35
CA ALA A 430 -10.09 25.00 -10.18
C ALA A 430 -9.06 25.38 -11.26
N LEU A 431 -8.39 24.40 -11.87
CA LEU A 431 -7.30 24.65 -12.82
C LEU A 431 -7.67 25.61 -13.96
N PRO A 432 -8.78 25.44 -14.71
CA PRO A 432 -9.12 26.36 -15.79
C PRO A 432 -9.35 27.79 -15.30
N VAL A 433 -9.93 27.94 -14.11
CA VAL A 433 -10.20 29.24 -13.48
C VAL A 433 -8.88 29.92 -13.11
N LEU A 434 -7.96 29.17 -12.50
CA LEU A 434 -6.63 29.67 -12.14
C LEU A 434 -5.82 30.04 -13.38
N LEU A 435 -5.81 29.21 -14.42
CA LEU A 435 -5.12 29.51 -15.66
C LEU A 435 -5.73 30.72 -16.38
N ASP A 436 -7.06 30.84 -16.45
CA ASP A 436 -7.74 31.98 -17.08
C ASP A 436 -7.43 33.31 -16.35
N THR A 437 -7.42 33.29 -15.02
CA THR A 437 -7.09 34.46 -14.19
C THR A 437 -5.62 34.85 -14.31
N MET A 438 -4.69 33.88 -14.30
CA MET A 438 -3.26 34.13 -14.50
C MET A 438 -2.97 34.71 -15.90
N LEU A 439 -3.56 34.12 -16.94
CA LEU A 439 -3.43 34.63 -18.31
C LEU A 439 -4.06 36.01 -18.47
N GLY A 440 -5.20 36.28 -17.80
CA GLY A 440 -5.81 37.61 -17.75
C GLY A 440 -4.88 38.66 -17.12
N GLY A 441 -4.24 38.33 -16.00
CA GLY A 441 -3.24 39.19 -15.36
C GLY A 441 -2.05 39.46 -16.27
N LEU A 442 -1.50 38.42 -16.90
CA LEU A 442 -0.40 38.54 -17.88
C LEU A 442 -0.79 39.41 -19.08
N LEU A 443 -2.04 39.28 -19.57
CA LEU A 443 -2.55 40.04 -20.70
C LEU A 443 -2.54 41.55 -20.40
N THR A 444 -2.95 41.96 -19.19
CA THR A 444 -2.92 43.38 -18.78
C THR A 444 -1.51 43.96 -18.68
N ARG A 445 -0.50 43.11 -18.48
CA ARG A 445 0.91 43.51 -18.33
C ARG A 445 1.67 43.52 -19.66
N SER A 446 1.14 42.87 -20.70
CA SER A 446 1.78 42.79 -22.02
C SER A 446 1.57 44.07 -22.83
N ARG A 447 2.65 44.65 -23.34
CA ARG A 447 2.64 45.89 -24.16
C ARG A 447 2.88 45.66 -25.66
N SER A 448 3.22 44.44 -26.06
CA SER A 448 3.46 44.07 -27.47
C SER A 448 2.19 43.53 -28.12
N VAL A 449 1.90 43.94 -29.36
CA VAL A 449 0.73 43.47 -30.14
C VAL A 449 0.73 41.95 -30.31
N LEU A 450 1.87 41.37 -30.67
CA LEU A 450 2.02 39.92 -30.79
C LEU A 450 1.93 39.21 -29.44
N GLY A 451 2.43 39.83 -28.36
CA GLY A 451 2.32 39.28 -27.00
C GLY A 451 0.89 39.28 -26.47
N GLN A 452 0.14 40.35 -26.73
CA GLN A 452 -1.28 40.44 -26.38
C GLN A 452 -2.11 39.44 -27.17
N TRP A 453 -1.86 39.33 -28.49
CA TRP A 453 -2.49 38.30 -29.32
C TRP A 453 -2.19 36.89 -28.80
N PHE A 454 -0.93 36.60 -28.49
CA PHE A 454 -0.51 35.30 -27.97
C PHE A 454 -1.21 34.92 -26.65
N LEU A 455 -1.29 35.84 -25.70
CA LEU A 455 -1.96 35.60 -24.41
C LEU A 455 -3.48 35.48 -24.56
N ALA A 456 -4.09 36.27 -25.45
CA ALA A 456 -5.50 36.17 -25.78
C ALA A 456 -5.81 34.82 -26.46
N ASP A 457 -4.95 34.36 -27.36
CA ASP A 457 -5.05 33.06 -28.03
C ASP A 457 -4.91 31.91 -27.02
N CYS A 458 -3.98 32.00 -26.06
CA CYS A 458 -3.89 31.05 -24.92
C CYS A 458 -5.21 30.96 -24.15
N ARG A 459 -5.82 32.10 -23.82
CA ARG A 459 -7.10 32.18 -23.11
C ARG A 459 -8.25 31.58 -23.92
N GLN A 460 -8.31 31.85 -25.22
CA GLN A 460 -9.35 31.31 -26.10
C GLN A 460 -9.25 29.78 -26.26
N GLN A 461 -8.04 29.23 -26.20
CA GLN A 461 -7.78 27.81 -26.38
C GLN A 461 -7.89 26.98 -25.10
N LEU A 462 -7.86 27.64 -23.94
CA LEU A 462 -7.97 27.03 -22.62
C LEU A 462 -9.17 26.08 -22.47
N PRO A 463 -10.40 26.36 -22.97
CA PRO A 463 -11.52 25.43 -22.80
C PRO A 463 -11.30 24.10 -23.51
N ALA A 464 -10.68 24.14 -24.69
CA ALA A 464 -10.38 22.95 -25.50
C ALA A 464 -9.24 22.11 -24.90
N LEU A 465 -8.26 22.78 -24.28
CA LEU A 465 -7.11 22.12 -23.64
C LEU A 465 -7.34 21.80 -22.15
N SER A 466 -8.36 22.40 -21.53
CA SER A 466 -8.61 22.36 -20.08
C SER A 466 -8.57 20.95 -19.54
N LEU A 467 -9.21 20.01 -20.23
CA LEU A 467 -9.30 18.65 -19.74
C LEU A 467 -7.97 17.89 -19.79
N ALA A 468 -7.17 18.14 -20.83
CA ALA A 468 -5.84 17.54 -20.95
C ALA A 468 -4.88 18.13 -19.92
N LEU A 469 -5.01 19.43 -19.64
CA LEU A 469 -4.25 20.10 -18.58
C LEU A 469 -4.69 19.62 -17.18
N MET A 470 -5.98 19.36 -16.95
CA MET A 470 -6.46 18.73 -15.71
C MET A 470 -5.88 17.34 -15.52
N ALA A 471 -5.87 16.53 -16.58
CA ALA A 471 -5.27 15.20 -16.54
C ALA A 471 -3.76 15.30 -16.23
N LEU A 472 -3.04 16.24 -16.86
CA LEU A 472 -1.64 16.51 -16.56
C LEU A 472 -1.43 16.95 -15.10
N LEU A 473 -2.26 17.86 -14.58
CA LEU A 473 -2.22 18.32 -13.19
C LEU A 473 -2.37 17.15 -12.22
N LEU A 474 -3.42 16.32 -12.43
CA LEU A 474 -3.72 15.19 -11.56
C LEU A 474 -2.63 14.11 -11.63
N ALA A 475 -2.15 13.78 -12.83
CA ALA A 475 -1.07 12.83 -13.03
C ALA A 475 0.22 13.30 -12.34
N MET A 476 0.58 14.57 -12.51
CA MET A 476 1.77 15.13 -11.89
C MET A 476 1.63 15.23 -10.37
N ALA A 477 0.48 15.66 -9.86
CA ALA A 477 0.23 15.73 -8.41
C ALA A 477 0.24 14.34 -7.76
N ALA A 478 -0.36 13.33 -8.40
CA ALA A 478 -0.31 11.95 -7.96
C ALA A 478 1.12 11.40 -7.93
N ASN A 479 1.89 11.62 -9.01
CA ASN A 479 3.28 11.19 -9.09
C ASN A 479 4.19 11.87 -8.06
N ILE A 480 4.01 13.18 -7.84
CA ILE A 480 4.72 13.91 -6.79
C ILE A 480 4.32 13.39 -5.41
N GLY A 481 3.01 13.25 -5.15
CA GLY A 481 2.50 12.85 -3.84
C GLY A 481 2.91 11.43 -3.46
N ALA A 482 2.59 10.45 -4.30
CA ALA A 482 2.95 9.05 -4.08
C ALA A 482 4.47 8.85 -4.13
N GLY A 483 5.16 9.50 -5.08
CA GLY A 483 6.62 9.42 -5.18
C GLY A 483 7.33 9.97 -3.94
N SER A 484 6.93 11.15 -3.46
CA SER A 484 7.52 11.75 -2.25
C SER A 484 7.22 10.92 -1.00
N MET A 485 5.99 10.40 -0.86
CA MET A 485 5.64 9.48 0.21
C MET A 485 6.53 8.23 0.21
N THR A 486 6.71 7.59 -0.95
CA THR A 486 7.51 6.35 -1.06
C THR A 486 8.99 6.59 -0.78
N SER A 487 9.55 7.69 -1.31
CA SER A 487 10.94 8.07 -1.07
C SER A 487 11.16 8.52 0.37
N GLY A 488 10.22 9.27 0.95
CA GLY A 488 10.25 9.70 2.35
C GLY A 488 10.15 8.53 3.31
N PHE A 489 9.28 7.55 3.02
CA PHE A 489 9.21 6.30 3.76
C PHE A 489 10.54 5.53 3.68
N ARG A 490 11.09 5.35 2.47
CA ARG A 490 12.39 4.69 2.27
C ARG A 490 13.50 5.35 3.07
N GLN A 491 13.64 6.67 2.98
CA GLN A 491 14.69 7.40 3.68
C GLN A 491 14.49 7.35 5.20
N THR A 492 13.26 7.55 5.68
CA THR A 492 12.95 7.48 7.12
C THR A 492 13.22 6.08 7.66
N PHE A 493 12.88 5.04 6.90
CA PHE A 493 13.12 3.66 7.30
C PHE A 493 14.61 3.31 7.29
N ASN A 494 15.37 3.73 6.28
CA ASN A 494 16.82 3.52 6.25
C ASN A 494 17.51 4.23 7.42
N SER A 495 17.16 5.50 7.67
CA SER A 495 17.67 6.23 8.83
C SER A 495 17.27 5.55 10.15
N TRP A 496 16.05 5.01 10.25
CA TRP A 496 15.64 4.25 11.42
C TRP A 496 16.39 2.92 11.57
N LEU A 497 16.65 2.21 10.47
CA LEU A 497 17.45 0.98 10.49
C LEU A 497 18.88 1.27 10.94
N GLU A 498 19.52 2.31 10.40
CA GLU A 498 20.86 2.75 10.83
C GLU A 498 20.89 3.13 12.32
N GLN A 499 19.83 3.80 12.79
CA GLN A 499 19.67 4.15 14.21
C GLN A 499 19.47 2.91 15.09
N ARG A 500 18.75 1.90 14.61
CA ARG A 500 18.37 0.73 15.39
C ARG A 500 19.43 -0.37 15.36
N LEU A 501 20.05 -0.57 14.21
CA LEU A 501 21.15 -1.48 13.99
C LEU A 501 22.48 -0.81 14.38
N THR A 502 22.68 -0.61 15.68
CA THR A 502 23.83 0.13 16.21
C THR A 502 25.17 -0.62 16.14
N ALA A 503 25.19 -1.88 15.68
CA ALA A 503 26.38 -2.73 15.72
C ALA A 503 26.51 -3.55 14.44
N GLU A 504 27.74 -3.73 13.99
CA GLU A 504 28.02 -4.39 12.72
C GLU A 504 27.72 -5.90 12.77
N LEU A 505 27.84 -6.52 13.95
CA LEU A 505 27.60 -7.94 14.14
C LEU A 505 26.76 -8.20 15.40
N TYR A 506 25.70 -8.99 15.26
CA TYR A 506 24.84 -9.42 16.36
C TYR A 506 25.00 -10.90 16.60
N VAL A 507 25.28 -11.30 17.84
CA VAL A 507 25.46 -12.70 18.22
C VAL A 507 24.48 -13.06 19.33
N SER A 508 23.68 -14.10 19.13
CA SER A 508 22.73 -14.60 20.12
C SER A 508 23.21 -15.98 20.62
N PRO A 509 23.30 -16.22 21.93
CA PRO A 509 23.64 -17.54 22.44
C PRO A 509 22.57 -18.58 22.04
N GLN A 510 22.93 -19.86 21.88
CA GLN A 510 21.93 -20.91 21.63
C GLN A 510 21.09 -21.18 22.88
N ASN A 511 21.76 -21.21 24.03
CA ASN A 511 21.14 -21.51 25.32
C ASN A 511 21.55 -20.44 26.35
N PRO A 512 20.70 -20.14 27.36
CA PRO A 512 21.02 -19.15 28.39
C PRO A 512 22.36 -19.40 29.11
N GLU A 513 22.74 -20.66 29.31
CA GLU A 513 24.01 -21.06 29.95
C GLU A 513 25.26 -20.68 29.14
N GLN A 514 25.12 -20.49 27.82
CA GLN A 514 26.23 -20.07 26.96
C GLN A 514 26.51 -18.57 27.04
N ALA A 515 25.60 -17.76 27.58
CA ALA A 515 25.69 -16.30 27.53
C ALA A 515 26.93 -15.75 28.26
N GLU A 516 27.24 -16.27 29.46
CA GLU A 516 28.39 -15.80 30.24
C GLU A 516 29.76 -16.23 29.63
N PRO A 517 29.97 -17.50 29.24
CA PRO A 517 31.17 -17.90 28.50
C PRO A 517 31.36 -17.12 27.20
N LEU A 518 30.28 -16.86 26.47
CA LEU A 518 30.30 -16.09 25.22
C LEU A 518 30.71 -14.64 25.48
N ASN A 519 30.11 -13.98 26.47
CA ASN A 519 30.46 -12.60 26.84
C ASN A 519 31.94 -12.46 27.21
N THR A 520 32.46 -13.41 28.00
CA THR A 520 33.85 -13.42 28.46
C THR A 520 34.81 -13.59 27.27
N TRP A 521 34.51 -14.52 26.37
CA TRP A 521 35.34 -14.77 25.18
C TRP A 521 35.33 -13.59 24.21
N LEU A 522 34.16 -12.99 23.97
CA LEU A 522 33.99 -11.81 23.11
C LEU A 522 34.81 -10.62 23.64
N SER A 523 34.77 -10.39 24.95
CA SER A 523 35.50 -9.28 25.59
C SER A 523 37.02 -9.41 25.52
N GLN A 524 37.55 -10.60 25.18
CA GLN A 524 38.98 -10.88 25.07
C GLN A 524 39.52 -10.77 23.63
N GLN A 525 38.66 -10.63 22.62
CA GLN A 525 39.09 -10.55 21.23
C GLN A 525 39.61 -9.15 20.89
N GLN A 526 40.79 -9.05 20.28
CA GLN A 526 41.38 -7.77 19.87
C GLN A 526 40.66 -7.13 18.68
N ASP A 527 39.93 -7.92 17.90
CA ASP A 527 39.19 -7.45 16.72
C ASP A 527 37.85 -6.78 17.08
N ILE A 528 37.45 -6.82 18.36
CA ILE A 528 36.18 -6.28 18.87
C ILE A 528 36.44 -4.99 19.64
N GLY A 529 35.92 -3.86 19.12
CA GLY A 529 36.05 -2.56 19.74
C GLY A 529 35.13 -2.36 20.95
N ALA A 530 33.94 -2.97 20.95
CA ALA A 530 33.03 -2.98 22.09
C ALA A 530 32.05 -4.17 22.04
N VAL A 531 31.71 -4.69 23.22
CA VAL A 531 30.69 -5.73 23.42
C VAL A 531 29.52 -5.13 24.19
N LEU A 532 28.35 -5.09 23.58
CA LEU A 532 27.15 -4.50 24.16
C LEU A 532 26.10 -5.60 24.40
N PRO A 533 26.05 -6.21 25.60
CA PRO A 533 25.03 -7.18 25.95
C PRO A 533 23.65 -6.53 26.09
N ASN A 534 22.62 -7.23 25.66
CA ASN A 534 21.24 -6.80 25.75
C ASN A 534 20.39 -7.88 26.44
N TRP A 535 19.59 -7.45 27.42
CA TRP A 535 18.62 -8.28 28.15
C TRP A 535 17.21 -7.95 27.67
N GLN A 536 16.38 -8.97 27.50
CA GLN A 536 14.99 -8.81 27.10
C GLN A 536 14.08 -9.56 28.06
N VAL A 537 13.11 -8.86 28.63
CA VAL A 537 12.09 -9.45 29.50
C VAL A 537 10.71 -9.10 28.94
N PRO A 538 9.86 -10.09 28.63
CA PRO A 538 8.48 -9.82 28.24
C PRO A 538 7.69 -9.32 29.46
N VAL A 539 7.01 -8.20 29.32
CA VAL A 539 6.19 -7.58 30.36
C VAL A 539 4.81 -7.20 29.82
N GLN A 540 3.86 -6.95 30.72
CA GLN A 540 2.58 -6.35 30.34
C GLN A 540 2.39 -5.02 31.06
N VAL A 541 2.19 -3.95 30.30
CA VAL A 541 2.01 -2.59 30.81
C VAL A 541 0.57 -2.17 30.57
N GLN A 542 -0.19 -1.97 31.65
CA GLN A 542 -1.62 -1.60 31.58
C GLN A 542 -2.46 -2.53 30.67
N GLY A 543 -2.15 -3.84 30.68
CA GLY A 543 -2.81 -4.84 29.84
C GLY A 543 -2.27 -4.96 28.41
N TRP A 544 -1.31 -4.11 27.99
CA TRP A 544 -0.64 -4.20 26.69
C TRP A 544 0.67 -4.99 26.76
N PRO A 545 0.90 -5.97 25.85
CA PRO A 545 2.20 -6.65 25.77
C PRO A 545 3.31 -5.69 25.34
N ALA A 546 4.40 -5.69 26.10
CA ALA A 546 5.61 -4.93 25.82
C ALA A 546 6.86 -5.77 26.12
N ASP A 547 7.96 -5.46 25.46
CA ASP A 547 9.25 -6.06 25.75
C ASP A 547 10.14 -5.00 26.42
N LEU A 548 10.64 -5.33 27.61
CA LEU A 548 11.55 -4.50 28.40
C LEU A 548 12.99 -4.88 28.07
N PHE A 549 13.74 -3.90 27.56
CA PHE A 549 15.14 -4.06 27.18
C PHE A 549 16.07 -3.39 28.17
N GLY A 550 17.04 -4.15 28.66
CA GLY A 550 18.13 -3.67 29.51
C GLY A 550 19.37 -3.42 28.68
N VAL A 551 19.92 -2.20 28.72
CA VAL A 551 21.15 -1.84 28.01
C VAL A 551 22.22 -1.30 28.97
N ILE A 552 23.49 -1.48 28.61
CA ILE A 552 24.61 -0.86 29.33
C ILE A 552 24.76 0.62 28.92
N ASP A 553 25.39 1.41 29.79
CA ASP A 553 25.80 2.78 29.43
C ASP A 553 26.96 2.73 28.45
N HIS A 554 26.73 3.13 27.20
CA HIS A 554 27.75 3.19 26.16
C HIS A 554 27.40 4.28 25.14
N ASP A 555 28.42 4.97 24.61
CA ASP A 555 28.28 6.07 23.66
C ASP A 555 27.57 5.65 22.37
N THR A 556 27.70 4.38 21.97
CA THR A 556 27.01 3.82 20.80
C THR A 556 25.50 4.05 20.86
N TYR A 557 24.85 3.83 22.01
CA TYR A 557 23.41 4.05 22.14
C TYR A 557 23.07 5.54 22.04
N ARG A 558 23.86 6.40 22.70
CA ARG A 558 23.69 7.85 22.70
C ARG A 558 23.80 8.47 21.30
N GLN A 559 24.71 7.93 20.47
CA GLN A 559 24.96 8.41 19.11
C GLN A 559 23.92 7.93 18.09
N HIS A 560 23.36 6.73 18.27
CA HIS A 560 22.49 6.11 17.25
C HIS A 560 21.01 6.14 17.63
N TRP A 561 20.63 6.21 18.90
CA TRP A 561 19.22 6.29 19.31
C TRP A 561 18.78 7.75 19.48
N ALA A 562 18.39 8.36 18.37
CA ALA A 562 17.78 9.68 18.35
C ALA A 562 16.39 9.65 19.04
N LEU A 563 16.20 10.52 20.03
CA LEU A 563 14.93 10.68 20.73
C LEU A 563 14.04 11.67 19.98
N LEU A 564 12.76 11.33 19.83
CA LEU A 564 11.73 12.21 19.27
C LEU A 564 11.33 13.29 20.29
N GLU A 565 11.19 12.88 21.56
CA GLU A 565 10.93 13.75 22.69
C GLU A 565 11.85 13.35 23.84
N SER A 566 12.37 14.32 24.58
CA SER A 566 13.24 14.10 25.73
C SER A 566 13.02 15.16 26.80
N VAL A 567 13.24 14.79 28.05
CA VAL A 567 13.27 15.73 29.17
C VAL A 567 14.41 16.75 29.00
N ALA A 568 14.30 17.88 29.69
CA ALA A 568 15.36 18.90 29.66
C ALA A 568 16.61 18.39 30.41
N GLY A 569 17.72 18.24 29.68
CA GLY A 569 18.99 17.72 30.22
C GLY A 569 19.59 16.61 29.35
N ASP A 570 20.42 15.75 29.93
CA ASP A 570 20.93 14.54 29.29
C ASP A 570 20.10 13.31 29.73
N PRO A 571 19.12 12.87 28.92
CA PRO A 571 18.21 11.79 29.29
C PRO A 571 18.91 10.43 29.40
N TRP A 572 20.09 10.25 28.77
CA TRP A 572 20.87 9.02 28.89
C TRP A 572 21.60 8.91 30.23
N ASN A 573 22.03 10.05 30.80
CA ASN A 573 22.57 10.06 32.17
C ASN A 573 21.47 9.76 33.19
N LEU A 574 20.27 10.34 33.00
CA LEU A 574 19.12 10.01 33.85
C LEU A 574 18.74 8.53 33.76
N LEU A 575 18.79 7.94 32.56
CA LEU A 575 18.57 6.50 32.36
C LEU A 575 19.57 5.62 33.09
N ARG A 576 20.82 6.09 33.25
CA ARG A 576 21.88 5.36 33.93
C ARG A 576 21.81 5.47 35.46
N ASP A 577 21.50 6.67 35.95
CA ASP A 577 21.67 7.04 37.36
C ASP A 577 20.36 6.96 38.17
N GLU A 578 19.21 7.16 37.54
CA GLU A 578 17.89 7.20 38.18
C GLU A 578 16.95 6.07 37.71
N ASP A 579 15.92 5.76 38.50
CA ASP A 579 14.83 4.84 38.15
C ASP A 579 13.93 5.43 37.05
N THR A 580 14.44 5.42 35.82
CA THR A 580 13.78 6.01 34.66
C THR A 580 13.68 5.02 33.50
N VAL A 581 12.79 5.34 32.54
CA VAL A 581 12.48 4.50 31.38
C VAL A 581 12.32 5.37 30.14
N MET A 582 12.76 4.85 28.99
CA MET A 582 12.41 5.40 27.68
C MET A 582 11.46 4.46 26.95
N LEU A 583 10.53 5.00 26.18
CA LEU A 583 9.47 4.23 25.55
C LEU A 583 9.29 4.55 24.07
N SER A 584 8.73 3.60 23.32
CA SER A 584 8.43 3.82 21.92
C SER A 584 7.24 4.77 21.73
N GLU A 585 7.29 5.58 20.67
CA GLU A 585 6.21 6.52 20.28
C GLU A 585 4.84 5.83 20.20
N GLN A 586 4.80 4.60 19.70
CA GLN A 586 3.57 3.81 19.59
C GLN A 586 2.97 3.50 20.96
N LEU A 587 3.80 3.11 21.93
CA LEU A 587 3.35 2.83 23.30
C LEU A 587 2.91 4.12 23.99
N ALA A 588 3.67 5.21 23.81
CA ALA A 588 3.35 6.54 24.35
C ALA A 588 1.95 7.00 23.92
N ARG A 589 1.71 7.03 22.60
CA ARG A 589 0.43 7.50 22.04
C ARG A 589 -0.73 6.60 22.40
N ARG A 590 -0.51 5.29 22.44
CA ARG A 590 -1.57 4.32 22.74
C ARG A 590 -2.01 4.40 24.20
N LEU A 591 -1.07 4.50 25.12
CA LEU A 591 -1.34 4.62 26.56
C LEU A 591 -1.56 6.08 27.00
N GLN A 592 -1.48 7.04 26.07
CA GLN A 592 -1.59 8.48 26.32
C GLN A 592 -0.60 8.98 27.38
N LEU A 593 0.63 8.46 27.33
CA LEU A 593 1.73 8.81 28.24
C LEU A 593 2.61 9.90 27.61
N GLY A 594 3.00 10.89 28.40
CA GLY A 594 3.96 11.92 28.05
C GLY A 594 5.32 11.75 28.76
N LEU A 595 6.21 12.73 28.54
CA LEU A 595 7.43 12.86 29.33
C LEU A 595 7.09 13.15 30.81
N GLU A 596 7.96 12.73 31.73
CA GLU A 596 7.84 12.88 33.19
C GLU A 596 6.71 12.07 33.85
N ASP A 597 5.82 11.43 33.08
CA ASP A 597 4.83 10.50 33.61
C ASP A 597 5.49 9.25 34.22
N THR A 598 4.80 8.58 35.15
CA THR A 598 5.28 7.32 35.77
C THR A 598 4.59 6.10 35.18
N LEU A 599 5.35 5.05 34.92
CA LEU A 599 4.85 3.81 34.31
C LEU A 599 4.84 2.65 35.31
N SER A 600 3.69 2.04 35.57
CA SER A 600 3.62 0.84 36.43
C SER A 600 3.96 -0.42 35.64
N ILE A 601 5.13 -1.00 35.90
CA ILE A 601 5.62 -2.25 35.31
C ILE A 601 5.49 -3.38 36.35
N PRO A 602 4.83 -4.52 36.03
CA PRO A 602 4.78 -5.67 36.92
C PRO A 602 6.15 -6.35 36.98
N VAL A 603 6.65 -6.58 38.19
CA VAL A 603 7.93 -7.26 38.47
C VAL A 603 7.69 -8.46 39.38
N PRO A 604 8.57 -9.49 39.40
CA PRO A 604 8.38 -10.68 40.25
C PRO A 604 8.20 -10.36 41.74
N THR A 605 8.79 -9.25 42.19
CA THR A 605 8.76 -8.79 43.59
C THR A 605 7.67 -7.74 43.88
N GLY A 606 6.77 -7.45 42.93
CA GLY A 606 5.69 -6.48 43.11
C GLY A 606 5.47 -5.58 41.90
N LYS A 607 5.50 -4.26 42.11
CA LYS A 607 5.33 -3.25 41.04
C LYS A 607 6.52 -2.28 41.03
N TRP A 608 7.09 -2.06 39.86
CA TRP A 608 8.12 -1.05 39.62
C TRP A 608 7.49 0.15 38.91
N THR A 609 7.84 1.38 39.33
CA THR A 609 7.20 2.62 38.85
C THR A 609 8.21 3.65 38.33
N PRO A 610 8.98 3.34 37.26
CA PRO A 610 9.95 4.28 36.70
C PRO A 610 9.29 5.49 36.04
N ARG A 611 10.05 6.60 36.00
CA ARG A 611 9.66 7.86 35.34
C ARG A 611 10.09 7.90 33.89
N ILE A 612 9.26 8.47 33.02
CA ILE A 612 9.51 8.53 31.58
C ILE A 612 10.41 9.71 31.24
N VAL A 613 11.58 9.45 30.64
CA VAL A 613 12.57 10.49 30.31
C VAL A 613 12.78 10.71 28.81
N GLY A 614 12.30 9.81 27.97
CA GLY A 614 12.46 9.92 26.52
C GLY A 614 11.50 9.04 25.73
N ILE A 615 11.17 9.52 24.54
CA ILE A 615 10.33 8.83 23.56
C ILE A 615 11.12 8.71 22.26
N TYR A 616 11.24 7.51 21.70
CA TYR A 616 11.92 7.27 20.42
C TYR A 616 11.01 6.61 19.39
N ALA A 617 11.41 6.69 18.12
CA ALA A 617 10.73 6.03 17.03
C ALA A 617 10.97 4.51 17.07
N ASP A 618 9.90 3.73 17.05
CA ASP A 618 9.96 2.27 16.85
C ASP A 618 8.91 1.90 15.80
N TYR A 619 9.34 1.76 14.54
CA TYR A 619 8.43 1.52 13.43
C TYR A 619 8.16 0.02 13.27
N GLY A 620 6.89 -0.36 13.14
CA GLY A 620 6.50 -1.72 12.78
C GLY A 620 6.54 -2.77 13.91
N ASN A 621 6.98 -2.42 15.12
CA ASN A 621 6.92 -3.34 16.27
C ASN A 621 5.47 -3.46 16.81
N PRO A 622 4.85 -4.65 16.79
CA PRO A 622 3.48 -4.82 17.30
C PRO A 622 3.40 -4.72 18.83
N LYS A 623 4.50 -4.99 19.54
CA LYS A 623 4.57 -4.87 21.00
C LYS A 623 5.09 -3.49 21.41
N GLY A 624 4.77 -3.08 22.64
CA GLY A 624 5.45 -1.93 23.24
C GLY A 624 6.95 -2.21 23.41
N HIS A 625 7.79 -1.19 23.23
CA HIS A 625 9.22 -1.29 23.49
C HIS A 625 9.59 -0.33 24.62
N LEU A 626 10.26 -0.85 25.63
CA LEU A 626 10.70 -0.13 26.83
C LEU A 626 12.21 -0.30 26.95
N LEU A 627 12.93 0.78 27.22
CA LEU A 627 14.37 0.78 27.41
C LEU A 627 14.71 1.27 28.81
N VAL A 628 15.53 0.50 29.51
CA VAL A 628 16.05 0.82 30.85
C VAL A 628 17.52 0.44 30.92
N ASN A 629 18.24 0.96 31.91
CA ASN A 629 19.60 0.51 32.15
C ASN A 629 19.62 -0.92 32.72
N SER A 630 20.59 -1.72 32.30
CA SER A 630 20.72 -3.12 32.68
C SER A 630 20.84 -3.31 34.20
N ARG A 631 21.40 -2.35 34.94
CA ARG A 631 21.49 -2.40 36.41
C ARG A 631 20.11 -2.44 37.06
N HIS A 632 19.19 -1.56 36.63
CA HIS A 632 17.83 -1.50 37.16
C HIS A 632 17.01 -2.72 36.75
N LEU A 633 17.18 -3.22 35.51
CA LEU A 633 16.52 -4.45 35.08
C LEU A 633 16.98 -5.65 35.92
N LEU A 634 18.29 -5.83 36.09
CA LEU A 634 18.85 -6.96 36.83
C LEU A 634 18.55 -6.90 38.34
N ALA A 635 18.29 -5.72 38.90
CA ALA A 635 17.81 -5.60 40.27
C ALA A 635 16.44 -6.29 40.47
N HIS A 636 15.57 -6.24 39.46
CA HIS A 636 14.25 -6.88 39.50
C HIS A 636 14.24 -8.29 38.92
N TRP A 637 15.16 -8.62 38.00
CA TRP A 637 15.34 -9.95 37.41
C TRP A 637 16.79 -10.46 37.51
N PRO A 638 17.26 -10.89 38.69
CA PRO A 638 18.67 -11.23 38.92
C PRO A 638 19.18 -12.43 38.11
N GLN A 639 18.28 -13.34 37.73
CA GLN A 639 18.61 -14.54 36.94
C GLN A 639 18.53 -14.30 35.42
N SER A 640 18.24 -13.08 34.97
CA SER A 640 18.14 -12.79 33.54
C SER A 640 19.53 -12.79 32.89
N MET A 641 19.69 -13.57 31.83
CA MET A 641 20.91 -13.63 31.02
C MET A 641 20.75 -12.78 29.75
N PRO A 642 21.84 -12.22 29.20
CA PRO A 642 21.78 -11.52 27.92
C PRO A 642 21.24 -12.42 26.81
N VAL A 643 20.27 -11.92 26.06
CA VAL A 643 19.67 -12.64 24.93
C VAL A 643 20.42 -12.37 23.62
N ARG A 644 21.22 -11.29 23.58
CA ARG A 644 21.98 -10.86 22.41
C ARG A 644 23.20 -10.05 22.82
N PHE A 645 24.27 -10.19 22.06
CA PHE A 645 25.49 -9.38 22.13
C PHE A 645 25.62 -8.59 20.84
N ASN A 646 25.62 -7.27 20.96
CA ASN A 646 25.85 -6.37 19.82
C ASN A 646 27.34 -6.01 19.82
N LEU A 647 28.06 -6.34 18.74
CA LEU A 647 29.51 -6.22 18.65
C LEU A 647 29.89 -5.08 17.71
N ARG A 648 30.71 -4.16 18.21
CA ARG A 648 31.35 -3.11 17.40
C ARG A 648 32.64 -3.69 16.82
N VAL A 649 32.67 -3.94 15.53
CA VAL A 649 33.78 -4.60 14.83
C VAL A 649 34.04 -3.94 13.48
N ASP A 650 35.27 -4.01 13.00
CA ASP A 650 35.58 -3.58 11.63
C ASP A 650 34.99 -4.59 10.63
N GLN A 651 34.30 -4.08 9.61
CA GLN A 651 33.62 -4.89 8.60
C GLN A 651 34.55 -5.87 7.88
N ALA A 652 35.84 -5.51 7.72
CA ALA A 652 36.85 -6.39 7.12
C ALA A 652 37.17 -7.64 7.97
N THR A 653 36.93 -7.58 9.29
CA THR A 653 37.25 -8.65 10.25
C THR A 653 36.08 -9.60 10.52
N ILE A 654 34.86 -9.23 10.11
CA ILE A 654 33.64 -10.02 10.36
C ILE A 654 33.76 -11.46 9.88
N PRO A 655 34.19 -11.77 8.63
CA PRO A 655 34.20 -13.16 8.15
C PRO A 655 35.07 -14.08 9.01
N SER A 656 36.25 -13.60 9.42
CA SER A 656 37.18 -14.38 10.25
C SER A 656 36.70 -14.53 11.69
N LEU A 657 35.99 -13.52 12.23
CA LEU A 657 35.37 -13.58 13.54
C LEU A 657 34.19 -14.57 13.58
N VAL A 658 33.35 -14.55 12.54
CA VAL A 658 32.22 -15.49 12.39
C VAL A 658 32.71 -16.92 12.35
N THR A 659 33.74 -17.25 11.55
CA THR A 659 34.30 -18.61 11.51
C THR A 659 34.82 -19.06 12.88
N ARG A 660 35.49 -18.17 13.64
CA ARG A 660 35.97 -18.47 15.00
C ARG A 660 34.82 -18.69 15.99
N LEU A 661 33.77 -17.85 15.92
CA LEU A 661 32.58 -17.97 16.76
C LEU A 661 31.85 -19.30 16.52
N GLN A 662 31.62 -19.64 15.25
CA GLN A 662 30.99 -20.89 14.84
C GLN A 662 31.82 -22.10 15.29
N ALA A 663 33.14 -22.07 15.11
CA ALA A 663 34.01 -23.17 15.53
C ALA A 663 34.03 -23.38 17.06
N ARG A 664 33.99 -22.31 17.86
CA ARG A 664 34.11 -22.38 19.32
C ARG A 664 32.79 -22.70 20.02
N PHE A 665 31.71 -22.03 19.63
CA PHE A 665 30.42 -22.10 20.30
C PHE A 665 29.38 -22.94 19.53
N LYS A 666 29.75 -23.49 18.37
CA LYS A 666 28.86 -24.28 17.49
C LYS A 666 27.57 -23.53 17.12
N LEU A 667 27.67 -22.21 17.01
CA LEU A 667 26.57 -21.36 16.58
C LEU A 667 26.27 -21.62 15.10
N ASP A 668 25.00 -21.76 14.77
CA ASP A 668 24.48 -21.79 13.41
C ASP A 668 24.27 -20.37 12.88
N ASP A 669 24.07 -20.24 11.56
CA ASP A 669 23.93 -18.95 10.89
C ASP A 669 22.74 -18.11 11.43
N ASN A 670 21.71 -18.74 12.01
CA ASN A 670 20.56 -18.00 12.58
C ASN A 670 20.90 -17.23 13.86
N HIS A 671 22.00 -17.58 14.52
CA HIS A 671 22.44 -16.97 15.77
C HIS A 671 23.45 -15.83 15.55
N ILE A 672 23.88 -15.61 14.31
CA ILE A 672 24.85 -14.59 13.93
C ILE A 672 24.24 -13.74 12.80
N ILE A 673 23.97 -12.46 13.08
CA ILE A 673 23.37 -11.55 12.10
C ILE A 673 24.36 -10.44 11.80
N ASP A 674 24.81 -10.38 10.54
CA ASP A 674 25.61 -9.30 9.98
C ASP A 674 24.70 -8.14 9.55
N GLN A 675 24.96 -6.94 10.09
CA GLN A 675 24.20 -5.74 9.78
C GLN A 675 24.20 -5.43 8.28
N SER A 676 25.34 -5.55 7.61
CA SER A 676 25.49 -5.16 6.21
C SER A 676 24.68 -6.05 5.28
N GLN A 677 24.61 -7.35 5.59
CA GLN A 677 23.76 -8.29 4.88
C GLN A 677 22.27 -8.00 5.14
N LEU A 678 21.92 -7.65 6.37
CA LEU A 678 20.54 -7.31 6.74
C LEU A 678 20.08 -6.00 6.07
N GLU A 679 20.91 -4.96 6.06
CA GLU A 679 20.65 -3.69 5.38
C GLU A 679 20.58 -3.85 3.86
N GLY A 680 21.48 -4.63 3.28
CA GLY A 680 21.48 -4.95 1.85
C GLY A 680 20.24 -5.73 1.43
N TRP A 681 19.85 -6.74 2.22
CA TRP A 681 18.63 -7.50 2.00
C TRP A 681 17.38 -6.61 2.17
N SER A 682 17.32 -5.81 3.23
CA SER A 682 16.21 -4.89 3.48
C SER A 682 16.05 -3.87 2.35
N SER A 683 17.15 -3.26 1.90
CA SER A 683 17.17 -2.33 0.77
C SER A 683 16.68 -2.98 -0.52
N GLN A 684 17.09 -4.22 -0.80
CA GLN A 684 16.59 -4.97 -1.97
C GLN A 684 15.09 -5.24 -1.89
N VAL A 685 14.57 -5.61 -0.72
CA VAL A 685 13.13 -5.80 -0.51
C VAL A 685 12.38 -4.49 -0.74
N PHE A 686 12.89 -3.35 -0.28
CA PHE A 686 12.26 -2.05 -0.54
C PHE A 686 12.30 -1.63 -1.99
N GLU A 687 13.45 -1.79 -2.66
CA GLU A 687 13.55 -1.45 -4.09
C GLU A 687 12.54 -2.25 -4.92
N ARG A 688 12.39 -3.54 -4.61
CA ARG A 688 11.38 -4.40 -5.26
C ARG A 688 9.96 -3.97 -4.93
N THR A 689 9.68 -3.67 -3.65
CA THR A 689 8.34 -3.27 -3.20
C THR A 689 7.89 -1.95 -3.86
N PHE A 690 8.78 -0.97 -3.96
CA PHE A 690 8.47 0.35 -4.51
C PHE A 690 8.68 0.46 -6.04
N ALA A 691 9.30 -0.55 -6.68
CA ALA A 691 9.40 -0.63 -8.14
C ALA A 691 8.02 -0.62 -8.80
N ALA A 692 7.02 -1.28 -8.20
CA ALA A 692 5.65 -1.26 -8.68
C ALA A 692 5.06 0.17 -8.68
N THR A 693 5.30 0.96 -7.63
CA THR A 693 4.86 2.36 -7.58
C THR A 693 5.58 3.22 -8.60
N ALA A 694 6.89 3.02 -8.80
CA ALA A 694 7.65 3.73 -9.83
C ALA A 694 7.15 3.40 -11.25
N ALA A 695 6.82 2.14 -11.52
CA ALA A 695 6.22 1.69 -12.78
C ALA A 695 4.84 2.34 -12.99
N LEU A 696 4.00 2.38 -11.95
CA LEU A 696 2.69 3.01 -11.98
C LEU A 696 2.78 4.53 -12.24
N ASN A 697 3.75 5.20 -11.62
CA ASN A 697 3.99 6.63 -11.82
C ASN A 697 4.43 6.92 -13.27
N SER A 698 5.30 6.08 -13.81
CA SER A 698 5.77 6.18 -15.20
C SER A 698 4.62 5.97 -16.20
N LEU A 699 3.77 4.97 -15.94
CA LEU A 699 2.57 4.73 -16.73
C LEU A 699 1.63 5.93 -16.66
N THR A 700 1.33 6.43 -15.47
CA THR A 700 0.43 7.58 -15.24
C THR A 700 0.88 8.82 -16.00
N LEU A 701 2.18 9.11 -15.99
CA LEU A 701 2.76 10.21 -16.77
C LEU A 701 2.65 9.96 -18.29
N GLY A 702 2.93 8.73 -18.73
CA GLY A 702 2.79 8.32 -20.13
C GLY A 702 1.36 8.52 -20.65
N VAL A 703 0.35 8.12 -19.86
CA VAL A 703 -1.05 8.29 -20.24
C VAL A 703 -1.45 9.77 -20.30
N ALA A 704 -0.99 10.61 -19.36
CA ALA A 704 -1.20 12.06 -19.42
C ALA A 704 -0.56 12.69 -20.67
N GLY A 705 0.66 12.25 -21.02
CA GLY A 705 1.34 12.67 -22.25
C GLY A 705 0.56 12.30 -23.52
N VAL A 706 0.00 11.09 -23.57
CA VAL A 706 -0.87 10.65 -24.67
C VAL A 706 -2.15 11.50 -24.73
N ALA A 707 -2.80 11.80 -23.60
CA ALA A 707 -3.99 12.65 -23.56
C ALA A 707 -3.71 14.08 -24.10
N LEU A 708 -2.55 14.64 -23.74
CA LEU A 708 -2.07 15.92 -24.29
C LEU A 708 -1.80 15.83 -25.79
N PHE A 709 -1.08 14.80 -26.25
CA PHE A 709 -0.81 14.57 -27.68
C PHE A 709 -2.09 14.55 -28.50
N ILE A 710 -3.09 13.80 -28.03
CA ILE A 710 -4.39 13.66 -28.68
C ILE A 710 -5.13 15.02 -28.76
N SER A 711 -5.06 15.80 -27.69
CA SER A 711 -5.68 17.13 -27.60
C SER A 711 -5.02 18.13 -28.56
N LEU A 712 -3.68 18.16 -28.58
CA LEU A 712 -2.91 19.01 -29.49
C LEU A 712 -3.10 18.63 -30.96
N LEU A 713 -3.11 17.33 -31.26
CA LEU A 713 -3.35 16.83 -32.61
C LEU A 713 -4.72 17.25 -33.14
N THR A 714 -5.71 17.27 -32.27
CA THR A 714 -7.07 17.72 -32.60
C THR A 714 -7.13 19.22 -32.85
N GLN A 715 -6.51 20.00 -31.96
CA GLN A 715 -6.49 21.45 -32.06
C GLN A 715 -5.73 21.94 -33.29
N SER A 716 -4.72 21.19 -33.75
CA SER A 716 -3.95 21.54 -34.95
C SER A 716 -4.81 21.74 -36.21
N GLN A 717 -5.97 21.06 -36.31
CA GLN A 717 -6.87 21.17 -37.46
C GLN A 717 -7.72 22.43 -37.43
N SER A 718 -8.23 22.82 -36.25
CA SER A 718 -9.03 24.05 -36.10
C SER A 718 -8.18 25.33 -36.14
N ARG A 719 -6.89 25.24 -35.74
CA ARG A 719 -5.96 26.37 -35.70
C ARG A 719 -5.60 26.95 -37.06
N LEU A 720 -5.75 26.19 -38.16
CA LEU A 720 -5.34 26.65 -39.50
C LEU A 720 -6.10 27.92 -39.93
N GLY A 721 -7.42 27.97 -39.70
CA GLY A 721 -8.23 29.15 -40.00
C GLY A 721 -7.88 30.38 -39.14
N GLN A 722 -7.40 30.17 -37.91
CA GLN A 722 -6.98 31.25 -37.00
C GLN A 722 -5.56 31.77 -37.31
N LEU A 723 -4.67 30.90 -37.80
CA LEU A 723 -3.28 31.24 -38.10
C LEU A 723 -3.10 31.83 -39.50
N ALA A 724 -4.00 31.52 -40.43
CA ALA A 724 -3.92 31.99 -41.81
C ALA A 724 -3.95 33.54 -41.95
N PRO A 725 -4.77 34.31 -41.18
CA PRO A 725 -4.70 35.77 -41.20
C PRO A 725 -3.35 36.33 -40.73
N LEU A 726 -2.74 35.76 -39.70
CA LEU A 726 -1.42 36.19 -39.23
C LEU A 726 -0.32 35.90 -40.23
N TRP A 727 -0.41 34.75 -40.90
CA TRP A 727 0.47 34.43 -42.00
C TRP A 727 0.31 35.44 -43.15
N ALA A 728 -0.93 35.78 -43.52
CA ALA A 728 -1.22 36.78 -44.55
C ALA A 728 -0.74 38.20 -44.17
N LEU A 729 -0.72 38.53 -42.89
CA LEU A 729 -0.17 39.78 -42.34
C LEU A 729 1.38 39.79 -42.24
N GLY A 730 2.06 38.73 -42.69
CA GLY A 730 3.52 38.68 -42.80
C GLY A 730 4.25 37.91 -41.69
N VAL A 731 3.53 37.24 -40.79
CA VAL A 731 4.18 36.39 -39.76
C VAL A 731 4.75 35.13 -40.42
N THR A 732 6.05 34.89 -40.21
CA THR A 732 6.74 33.75 -40.81
C THR A 732 6.23 32.41 -40.26
N ARG A 733 6.32 31.33 -41.04
CA ARG A 733 5.93 29.98 -40.58
C ARG A 733 6.68 29.52 -39.34
N ARG A 734 7.97 29.89 -39.25
CA ARG A 734 8.80 29.60 -38.07
C ARG A 734 8.24 30.29 -36.83
N GLN A 735 7.84 31.56 -36.94
CA GLN A 735 7.20 32.29 -35.83
C GLN A 735 5.83 31.70 -35.48
N LEU A 736 4.99 31.31 -36.44
CA LEU A 736 3.70 30.66 -36.17
C LEU A 736 3.88 29.31 -35.45
N MET A 737 4.90 28.54 -35.84
CA MET A 737 5.26 27.28 -35.17
C MET A 737 5.74 27.55 -33.74
N LEU A 738 6.64 28.53 -33.54
CA LEU A 738 7.15 28.91 -32.21
C LEU A 738 6.06 29.48 -31.31
N LEU A 739 5.10 30.23 -31.85
CA LEU A 739 3.94 30.72 -31.10
C LEU A 739 3.04 29.56 -30.65
N ASN A 740 2.80 28.57 -31.52
CA ASN A 740 2.03 27.39 -31.13
C ASN A 740 2.77 26.56 -30.06
N LEU A 741 4.06 26.29 -30.25
CA LEU A 741 4.90 25.62 -29.26
C LEU A 741 4.96 26.41 -27.93
N GLY A 742 5.12 27.73 -28.00
CA GLY A 742 5.16 28.60 -26.84
C GLY A 742 3.85 28.57 -26.04
N GLN A 743 2.70 28.46 -26.70
CA GLN A 743 1.41 28.35 -26.03
C GLN A 743 1.30 27.02 -25.28
N THR A 744 1.62 25.91 -25.94
CA THR A 744 1.51 24.58 -25.32
C THR A 744 2.46 24.47 -24.13
N TRP A 745 3.67 25.01 -24.27
CA TRP A 745 4.65 25.07 -23.19
C TRP A 745 4.23 26.01 -22.07
N LEU A 746 3.71 27.21 -22.37
CA LEU A 746 3.23 28.13 -21.33
C LEU A 746 2.13 27.49 -20.49
N LEU A 747 1.13 26.89 -21.13
CA LEU A 747 0.02 26.21 -20.44
C LEU A 747 0.51 24.99 -19.64
N ALA A 748 1.43 24.20 -20.21
CA ALA A 748 2.03 23.06 -19.51
C ALA A 748 2.83 23.52 -18.29
N VAL A 749 3.71 24.52 -18.42
CA VAL A 749 4.52 25.06 -17.32
C VAL A 749 3.64 25.63 -16.22
N LEU A 750 2.63 26.44 -16.54
CA LEU A 750 1.70 26.96 -15.53
C LEU A 750 0.96 25.82 -14.81
N THR A 751 0.57 24.79 -15.54
CA THR A 751 -0.06 23.59 -14.96
C THR A 751 0.89 22.84 -14.05
N LEU A 752 2.16 22.67 -14.43
CA LEU A 752 3.18 22.00 -13.62
C LEU A 752 3.54 22.80 -12.36
N VAL A 753 3.58 24.13 -12.45
CA VAL A 753 3.78 25.02 -11.29
C VAL A 753 2.63 24.89 -10.30
N LEU A 754 1.38 24.73 -10.77
CA LEU A 754 0.23 24.46 -9.91
C LEU A 754 0.21 23.01 -9.40
N ALA A 755 0.80 22.06 -10.13
CA ALA A 755 0.90 20.67 -9.73
C ALA A 755 1.86 20.46 -8.55
N LEU A 756 2.94 21.26 -8.45
CA LEU A 756 3.92 21.18 -7.37
C LEU A 756 3.31 21.33 -5.97
N PRO A 757 2.64 22.45 -5.62
CA PRO A 757 2.05 22.61 -4.29
C PRO A 757 0.92 21.60 -4.06
N LEU A 758 0.15 21.25 -5.10
CA LEU A 758 -0.90 20.22 -4.98
C LEU A 758 -0.31 18.85 -4.66
N GLY A 759 0.76 18.45 -5.33
CA GLY A 759 1.45 17.18 -5.10
C GLY A 759 2.14 17.11 -3.74
N LEU A 760 2.76 18.21 -3.29
CA LEU A 760 3.34 18.29 -1.94
C LEU A 760 2.26 18.25 -0.86
N LEU A 761 1.13 18.90 -1.08
CA LEU A 761 -0.02 18.83 -0.18
C LEU A 761 -0.63 17.42 -0.18
N LEU A 762 -0.63 16.73 -1.32
CA LEU A 762 -1.01 15.32 -1.41
C LEU A 762 -0.04 14.43 -0.61
N ALA A 763 1.28 14.63 -0.73
CA ALA A 763 2.29 13.93 0.07
C ALA A 763 2.05 14.14 1.57
N TRP A 764 1.83 15.40 1.99
CA TRP A 764 1.51 15.72 3.39
C TRP A 764 0.23 15.02 3.87
N CYS A 765 -0.83 15.01 3.07
CA CYS A 765 -2.05 14.28 3.40
C CYS A 765 -1.78 12.78 3.56
N LEU A 766 -0.96 12.19 2.70
CA LEU A 766 -0.57 10.79 2.80
C LEU A 766 0.23 10.52 4.08
N ASP A 767 1.26 11.32 4.37
CA ASP A 767 2.21 11.12 5.47
C ASP A 767 1.63 11.47 6.86
N ALA A 768 0.87 12.55 6.96
CA ALA A 768 0.41 13.10 8.24
C ALA A 768 -1.04 12.75 8.58
N VAL A 769 -1.88 12.42 7.59
CA VAL A 769 -3.30 12.14 7.82
C VAL A 769 -3.60 10.66 7.57
N ILE A 770 -3.34 10.17 6.35
CA ILE A 770 -3.65 8.79 5.98
C ILE A 770 -2.78 7.82 6.77
N ASN A 771 -1.46 8.03 6.81
CA ASN A 771 -0.54 7.13 7.48
C ASN A 771 -0.78 7.07 9.00
N VAL A 772 -1.09 8.21 9.64
CA VAL A 772 -1.43 8.25 11.07
C VAL A 772 -2.76 7.54 11.34
N ARG A 773 -3.78 7.74 10.50
CA ARG A 773 -5.08 7.04 10.65
C ARG A 773 -5.00 5.54 10.32
N ALA A 774 -4.07 5.14 9.45
CA ALA A 774 -3.87 3.76 9.03
C ALA A 774 -2.96 2.97 9.98
N PHE A 775 -1.87 3.57 10.45
CA PHE A 775 -0.81 2.86 11.17
C PHE A 775 -0.44 3.46 12.54
N GLY A 776 -0.94 4.66 12.88
CA GLY A 776 -0.71 5.30 14.19
C GLY A 776 0.57 6.13 14.32
N TRP A 777 1.46 6.06 13.33
CA TRP A 777 2.73 6.81 13.28
C TRP A 777 2.74 7.78 12.09
N ARG A 778 3.50 8.88 12.24
CA ARG A 778 3.61 9.95 11.26
C ARG A 778 4.96 9.85 10.55
N LEU A 779 4.97 10.04 9.23
CA LEU A 779 6.21 10.24 8.49
C LEU A 779 6.58 11.72 8.45
N PRO A 780 7.86 12.08 8.63
CA PRO A 780 8.31 13.44 8.38
C PRO A 780 8.17 13.74 6.89
N LEU A 781 7.53 14.87 6.56
CA LEU A 781 7.42 15.30 5.17
C LEU A 781 8.81 15.71 4.67
N GLN A 782 9.37 14.90 3.78
CA GLN A 782 10.63 15.17 3.11
C GLN A 782 10.36 15.57 1.66
N VAL A 783 11.05 16.62 1.21
CA VAL A 783 10.94 17.11 -0.17
C VAL A 783 12.21 16.70 -0.91
N PHE A 784 12.05 16.16 -2.11
CA PHE A 784 13.16 15.68 -2.96
C PHE A 784 13.29 16.56 -4.22
N PRO A 785 14.00 17.71 -4.18
CA PRO A 785 14.02 18.67 -5.27
C PRO A 785 14.50 18.08 -6.60
N LEU A 786 15.49 17.19 -6.57
CA LEU A 786 16.03 16.55 -7.77
C LEU A 786 15.01 15.64 -8.44
N GLN A 787 14.24 14.87 -7.65
CA GLN A 787 13.15 14.03 -8.15
C GLN A 787 12.03 14.87 -8.76
N LEU A 788 11.65 15.98 -8.11
CA LEU A 788 10.67 16.92 -8.62
C LEU A 788 11.13 17.53 -9.96
N MET A 789 12.38 17.97 -10.04
CA MET A 789 12.98 18.47 -11.28
C MET A 789 12.96 17.42 -12.40
N HIS A 790 13.31 16.17 -12.09
CA HIS A 790 13.29 15.08 -13.07
C HIS A 790 11.86 14.82 -13.57
N LEU A 791 10.87 14.74 -12.67
CA LEU A 791 9.46 14.57 -13.07
C LEU A 791 8.96 15.74 -13.93
N MET A 792 9.32 16.97 -13.58
CA MET A 792 8.96 18.15 -14.38
C MET A 792 9.63 18.12 -15.74
N ALA A 793 10.91 17.73 -15.80
CA ALA A 793 11.64 17.58 -17.06
C ALA A 793 11.03 16.50 -17.96
N LEU A 794 10.64 15.35 -17.39
CA LEU A 794 9.94 14.29 -18.12
C LEU A 794 8.57 14.74 -18.61
N ALA A 795 7.81 15.48 -17.80
CA ALA A 795 6.52 16.04 -18.20
C ALA A 795 6.70 17.04 -19.35
N MET A 796 7.69 17.92 -19.27
CA MET A 796 8.04 18.86 -20.35
C MET A 796 8.48 18.12 -21.62
N LEU A 797 9.32 17.09 -21.49
CA LEU A 797 9.73 16.24 -22.62
C LEU A 797 8.53 15.53 -23.25
N ALA A 798 7.60 15.01 -22.44
CA ALA A 798 6.35 14.42 -22.91
C ALA A 798 5.50 15.44 -23.66
N THR A 799 5.37 16.69 -23.16
CA THR A 799 4.64 17.75 -23.86
C THR A 799 5.32 18.16 -25.17
N LEU A 800 6.66 18.16 -25.22
CA LEU A 800 7.43 18.43 -26.42
C LEU A 800 7.19 17.34 -27.47
N LEU A 801 7.33 16.06 -27.09
CA LEU A 801 7.03 14.93 -27.97
C LEU A 801 5.58 14.95 -28.45
N ALA A 802 4.64 15.29 -27.55
CA ALA A 802 3.23 15.44 -27.87
C ALA A 802 2.96 16.56 -28.89
N SER A 803 3.74 17.64 -28.83
CA SER A 803 3.63 18.77 -29.77
C SER A 803 4.38 18.57 -31.09
N ALA A 804 5.37 17.67 -31.14
CA ALA A 804 6.29 17.53 -32.27
C ALA A 804 5.57 17.23 -33.59
N TRP A 805 4.66 16.25 -33.61
CA TRP A 805 3.94 15.87 -34.83
C TRP A 805 2.97 16.96 -35.36
N PRO A 806 2.10 17.57 -34.52
CA PRO A 806 1.33 18.75 -34.92
C PRO A 806 2.19 19.88 -35.52
N LEU A 807 3.34 20.17 -34.91
CA LEU A 807 4.25 21.22 -35.37
C LEU A 807 4.91 20.87 -36.70
N LEU A 808 5.34 19.62 -36.90
CA LEU A 808 5.88 19.13 -38.17
C LEU A 808 4.85 19.23 -39.30
N LYS A 809 3.59 18.92 -39.00
CA LYS A 809 2.49 19.04 -39.96
C LYS A 809 2.22 20.51 -40.32
N LEU A 810 2.25 21.42 -39.34
CA LEU A 810 2.11 22.86 -39.55
C LEU A 810 3.28 23.44 -40.37
N TYR A 811 4.49 22.92 -40.19
CA TYR A 811 5.66 23.34 -40.96
C TYR A 811 5.56 22.90 -42.43
N ARG A 812 5.02 21.70 -42.68
CA ARG A 812 4.87 21.09 -44.01
C ARG A 812 3.60 21.51 -44.77
N SER A 813 2.68 22.26 -44.17
CA SER A 813 1.45 22.69 -44.85
C SER A 813 1.75 23.67 -45.99
N ARG A 814 1.02 23.53 -47.11
CA ARG A 814 1.19 24.42 -48.28
C ARG A 814 0.39 25.72 -48.07
N PRO A 815 0.80 26.86 -48.66
CA PRO A 815 0.03 28.10 -48.58
C PRO A 815 -1.42 27.92 -49.06
N ALA A 816 -1.61 27.09 -50.09
CA ALA A 816 -2.92 26.76 -50.61
C ALA A 816 -3.83 26.07 -49.57
N ASP A 817 -3.28 25.30 -48.63
CA ASP A 817 -4.05 24.62 -47.58
C ASP A 817 -4.51 25.60 -46.49
N LEU A 818 -3.75 26.66 -46.24
CA LEU A 818 -4.10 27.75 -45.30
C LEU A 818 -5.19 28.67 -45.86
N ILE A 819 -5.25 28.82 -47.19
CA ILE A 819 -6.24 29.66 -47.87
C ILE A 819 -7.53 28.86 -48.15
N ARG A 820 -7.42 27.54 -48.41
CA ARG A 820 -8.57 26.66 -48.71
C ARG A 820 -9.63 26.63 -47.62
N THR A 821 -9.26 26.85 -46.36
CA THR A 821 -10.21 26.91 -45.24
C THR A 821 -11.22 28.05 -45.39
N PHE A 822 -10.85 29.17 -46.01
CA PHE A 822 -11.77 30.28 -46.28
C PHE A 822 -12.66 30.03 -47.51
N ALA A 823 -12.23 29.17 -48.44
CA ALA A 823 -13.00 28.84 -49.64
C ALA A 823 -14.14 27.84 -49.39
N ASN A 824 -14.09 27.09 -48.28
CA ASN A 824 -15.11 26.11 -47.89
C ASN A 824 -16.09 26.63 -46.82
N GLU A 825 -15.91 27.86 -46.32
CA GLU A 825 -16.82 28.54 -45.38
C GLU A 825 -17.82 29.50 -46.07
N GLN A 826 -17.66 29.75 -47.36
CA GLN A 826 -18.71 30.30 -48.24
C GLN A 826 -19.59 29.17 -48.75
#